data_AF-A0A558D0C6-F1
#
_entry.id   AF-A0A558D0C6-F1
#
_cell.length_a   1.000
_cell.length_b   1.000
_cell.length_c   1.000
_cell.angle_alpha   90.00
_cell.angle_beta   90.00
_cell.angle_gamma   90.00
#
_symmetry.space_group_name_H-M   'P 1'
#
loop_
_entity.id
_entity.type
_entity.pdbx_description
1 polymer ?
#
loop_
_entity_poly.entity_id
_entity_poly.type
_entity_poly.pdbx_seq_one_letter_code
_entity_poly.pdbx_strand_id
1 'polypeptide(L)'
;MCVALLSLPLTAAALGTLVLAVDRVEHPAFALKGLQFSFPAGGRASLSIGHLRVADRHWRNVRLDCARGSLDGAVLRCEDGVFRLPGFPHPLQVSFRFDLSARTGTLGLGTPDGARLNAHLLGDGSVRAKLLGLDLTALPAWLPLLKAWSPAGRFDGELEWHPTRMFELTGRLAGGAFGSADGLRAAEKLALDVRVDAALKSGGWEWEAELGWGEGAAYLHPVFIEAGPSLRAHGQLRQGVLEVREASVALAGVEQLAASALLDLRTGQLDRLAISLAGADLALVGPRWLAPLVAPAAGARLRFAGRVSGALEFELGQLRSLDAVFDEAGFSLAGGDGGPGLAFGPLSGHVPWRHGLPTRGTLQVGGGRWQKLALGAFDLGVSIDDRTLRVDRLRIPLLDGGLVFDGMVLHAGDAGWTGEGSLVIEPVSMRLLTDALGLPSMSGVLSGSIPGLRASPAEVVLDGTTVVSVFDGYLRATGLRVLEPFGVGSHLTGDIEARHLDLAQLTETFSFGSITGFVDADVRGLELVRWRPVGFDARVSSSAGRYPRRISQRAVQNISALGGPGAMAAIQRSLLGFFDTFGYSEIGLGCVLKAEVCEMSGIGDGAEAERFVIVSGGGIPALDVIGYNRRVDWRELVERLQRVIEGNAAAEVR
;
A
#
# COMPACT_ATOMS: atom_id res chain seq x y z
N MET A 1 -62.30 -41.36 51.66
CA MET A 1 -63.30 -42.39 52.00
C MET A 1 -63.76 -43.05 50.72
N CYS A 2 -63.19 -44.20 50.38
CA CYS A 2 -63.75 -45.29 49.56
C CYS A 2 -62.65 -46.35 49.43
N VAL A 3 -62.89 -47.49 50.10
CA VAL A 3 -62.04 -48.69 50.09
C VAL A 3 -62.43 -49.56 48.90
N ALA A 4 -61.46 -50.09 48.18
CA ALA A 4 -61.60 -51.34 47.45
C ALA A 4 -60.24 -52.05 47.41
N LEU A 5 -60.08 -53.06 48.29
CA LEU A 5 -59.05 -54.09 48.15
C LEU A 5 -59.43 -55.00 46.98
N LEU A 6 -58.49 -55.22 46.06
CA LEU A 6 -58.52 -56.33 45.11
C LEU A 6 -57.11 -56.90 45.00
N SER A 7 -56.91 -58.00 45.73
CA SER A 7 -55.79 -58.92 45.61
C SER A 7 -56.00 -59.83 44.39
N LEU A 8 -55.07 -59.85 43.44
CA LEU A 8 -54.91 -60.87 42.40
C LEU A 8 -53.41 -60.94 41.99
N PRO A 9 -52.94 -62.09 41.48
CA PRO A 9 -51.62 -62.65 41.74
C PRO A 9 -50.49 -62.01 40.93
N LEU A 10 -49.28 -62.10 41.47
CA LEU A 10 -48.03 -61.91 40.73
C LEU A 10 -47.93 -62.96 39.61
N THR A 11 -48.36 -62.60 38.41
CA THR A 11 -47.78 -63.15 37.19
C THR A 11 -46.56 -62.31 36.87
N ALA A 12 -45.38 -62.94 36.87
CA ALA A 12 -44.16 -62.34 36.36
C ALA A 12 -44.31 -62.15 34.84
N ALA A 13 -44.98 -61.07 34.44
CA ALA A 13 -44.82 -60.54 33.11
C ALA A 13 -43.41 -59.97 33.04
N ALA A 14 -42.56 -60.56 32.21
CA ALA A 14 -41.31 -59.93 31.81
C ALA A 14 -41.66 -58.49 31.36
N LEU A 15 -41.20 -57.49 32.10
CA LEU A 15 -41.42 -56.08 31.79
C LEU A 15 -40.77 -55.79 30.44
N GLY A 16 -41.60 -55.87 29.39
CA GLY A 16 -41.27 -55.40 28.07
C GLY A 16 -41.06 -53.89 28.15
N THR A 17 -39.88 -53.45 27.75
CA THR A 17 -39.47 -52.08 27.41
C THR A 17 -40.29 -50.95 28.03
N LEU A 18 -39.72 -50.25 29.02
CA LEU A 18 -40.31 -49.01 29.54
C LEU A 18 -40.13 -47.89 28.51
N VAL A 19 -41.20 -47.17 28.18
CA VAL A 19 -41.14 -46.02 27.26
C VAL A 19 -41.59 -44.75 27.99
N LEU A 20 -40.73 -43.73 27.98
CA LEU A 20 -41.05 -42.37 28.44
C LEU A 20 -41.17 -41.47 27.22
N ALA A 21 -42.34 -40.85 27.04
CA ALA A 21 -42.58 -39.89 25.96
C ALA A 21 -42.75 -38.48 26.54
N VAL A 22 -42.03 -37.52 25.97
CA VAL A 22 -42.15 -36.09 26.27
C VAL A 22 -42.49 -35.38 24.96
N ASP A 23 -43.66 -34.76 24.90
CA ASP A 23 -44.15 -34.13 23.67
C ASP A 23 -43.26 -32.97 23.23
N ARG A 24 -42.88 -32.11 24.18
CA ARG A 24 -42.04 -30.94 23.90
C ARG A 24 -41.15 -30.56 25.08
N VAL A 25 -39.92 -30.15 24.76
CA VAL A 25 -39.02 -29.42 25.67
C VAL A 25 -38.64 -28.11 25.00
N GLU A 26 -38.85 -26.99 25.69
CA GLU A 26 -38.45 -25.66 25.20
C GLU A 26 -37.40 -25.06 26.14
N HIS A 27 -36.31 -24.60 25.55
CA HIS A 27 -35.23 -23.88 26.21
C HIS A 27 -34.80 -22.71 25.30
N PRO A 28 -34.30 -21.57 25.83
CA PRO A 28 -33.85 -20.46 24.98
C PRO A 28 -32.78 -20.87 23.96
N ALA A 29 -31.91 -21.83 24.31
CA ALA A 29 -30.86 -22.32 23.41
C ALA A 29 -31.30 -23.46 22.45
N PHE A 30 -32.36 -24.22 22.76
CA PHE A 30 -32.76 -25.38 21.96
C PHE A 30 -34.24 -25.75 22.18
N ALA A 31 -34.85 -26.44 21.21
CA ALA A 31 -36.19 -27.00 21.35
C ALA A 31 -36.25 -28.44 20.83
N LEU A 32 -36.95 -29.31 21.56
CA LEU A 32 -37.16 -30.72 21.24
C LEU A 32 -38.67 -30.97 21.07
N LYS A 33 -39.06 -31.73 20.05
CA LYS A 33 -40.43 -32.24 19.89
C LYS A 33 -40.42 -33.74 19.62
N GLY A 34 -41.40 -34.45 20.16
CA GLY A 34 -41.55 -35.90 20.00
C GLY A 34 -40.35 -36.65 20.57
N LEU A 35 -40.00 -36.35 21.83
CA LEU A 35 -38.91 -37.00 22.54
C LEU A 35 -39.42 -38.33 23.11
N GLN A 36 -38.80 -39.43 22.75
CA GLN A 36 -39.17 -40.76 23.24
C GLN A 36 -37.93 -41.50 23.71
N PHE A 37 -37.89 -41.84 25.00
CA PHE A 37 -36.90 -42.71 25.61
C PHE A 37 -37.47 -44.13 25.73
N SER A 38 -36.71 -45.11 25.28
CA SER A 38 -37.04 -46.53 25.34
C SER A 38 -35.97 -47.25 26.15
N PHE A 39 -36.38 -47.96 27.19
CA PHE A 39 -35.52 -48.75 28.09
C PHE A 39 -35.87 -50.23 27.95
N PRO A 40 -35.36 -50.92 26.92
CA PRO A 40 -35.52 -52.36 26.80
C PRO A 40 -34.88 -53.10 27.99
N ALA A 41 -35.37 -54.31 28.28
CA ALA A 41 -34.75 -55.18 29.27
C ALA A 41 -33.26 -55.42 28.92
N GLY A 42 -32.37 -55.31 29.92
CA GLY A 42 -30.91 -55.48 29.72
C GLY A 42 -30.08 -54.20 29.82
N GLY A 43 -30.63 -53.10 30.36
CA GLY A 43 -29.85 -51.92 30.77
C GLY A 43 -29.36 -51.02 29.64
N ARG A 44 -29.84 -51.24 28.40
CA ARG A 44 -29.64 -50.33 27.27
C ARG A 44 -30.79 -49.33 27.23
N ALA A 45 -30.53 -48.14 26.68
CA ALA A 45 -31.58 -47.18 26.38
C ALA A 45 -31.41 -46.62 24.97
N SER A 46 -32.52 -46.32 24.31
CA SER A 46 -32.49 -45.53 23.07
C SER A 46 -33.39 -44.32 23.21
N LEU A 47 -32.89 -43.19 22.75
CA LEU A 47 -33.59 -41.91 22.71
C LEU A 47 -33.82 -41.53 21.25
N SER A 48 -35.08 -41.32 20.88
CA SER A 48 -35.44 -40.73 19.59
C SER A 48 -36.06 -39.35 19.78
N ILE A 49 -35.62 -38.39 18.98
CA ILE A 49 -36.16 -37.03 18.92
C ILE A 49 -36.76 -36.84 17.53
N GLY A 50 -38.08 -36.66 17.46
CA GLY A 50 -38.77 -36.41 16.19
C GLY A 50 -38.29 -35.13 15.51
N HIS A 51 -38.10 -34.06 16.29
CA HIS A 51 -37.55 -32.80 15.78
C HIS A 51 -36.70 -32.08 16.83
N LEU A 52 -35.42 -31.84 16.49
CA LEU A 52 -34.45 -31.09 17.28
C LEU A 52 -34.17 -29.75 16.60
N ARG A 53 -34.33 -28.64 17.32
CA ARG A 53 -33.91 -27.31 16.90
C ARG A 53 -32.83 -26.79 17.82
N VAL A 54 -31.70 -26.38 17.26
CA VAL A 54 -30.63 -25.65 17.98
C VAL A 54 -30.29 -24.43 17.14
N ALA A 55 -30.44 -23.24 17.71
CA ALA A 55 -30.44 -21.98 16.94
C ALA A 55 -31.40 -22.08 15.72
N ASP A 56 -30.88 -21.87 14.51
CA ASP A 56 -31.61 -21.94 13.23
C ASP A 56 -31.48 -23.29 12.52
N ARG A 57 -30.85 -24.28 13.18
CA ARG A 57 -30.68 -25.63 12.63
C ARG A 57 -31.78 -26.55 13.09
N HIS A 58 -32.26 -27.36 12.17
CA HIS A 58 -33.34 -28.31 12.39
C HIS A 58 -32.90 -29.70 11.96
N TRP A 59 -32.99 -30.66 12.87
CA TRP A 59 -32.83 -32.08 12.56
C TRP A 59 -34.12 -32.81 12.83
N ARG A 60 -34.42 -33.81 12.01
CA ARG A 60 -35.58 -34.69 12.16
C ARG A 60 -35.10 -36.10 12.42
N ASN A 61 -35.84 -36.83 13.25
CA ASN A 61 -35.64 -38.25 13.52
C ASN A 61 -34.21 -38.58 13.99
N VAL A 62 -33.65 -37.79 14.90
CA VAL A 62 -32.31 -38.04 15.46
C VAL A 62 -32.40 -39.07 16.58
N ARG A 63 -31.41 -39.96 16.64
CA ARG A 63 -31.36 -41.07 17.61
C ARG A 63 -30.04 -41.08 18.37
N LEU A 64 -30.15 -41.22 19.69
CA LEU A 64 -29.06 -41.48 20.62
C LEU A 64 -29.24 -42.89 21.19
N ASP A 65 -28.21 -43.73 21.04
CA ASP A 65 -28.20 -45.08 21.59
C ASP A 65 -27.24 -45.13 22.79
N CYS A 66 -27.75 -45.45 23.98
CA CYS A 66 -26.99 -45.56 25.22
C CYS A 66 -26.64 -47.02 25.49
N ALA A 67 -25.34 -47.33 25.58
CA ALA A 67 -24.89 -48.69 25.92
C ALA A 67 -25.33 -49.08 27.35
N ARG A 68 -25.33 -48.10 28.26
CA ARG A 68 -25.88 -48.22 29.62
C ARG A 68 -26.83 -47.06 29.86
N GLY A 69 -28.10 -47.33 30.07
CA GLY A 69 -29.11 -46.30 30.35
C GLY A 69 -30.14 -46.78 31.37
N SER A 70 -30.51 -45.89 32.28
CA SER A 70 -31.50 -46.17 33.33
C SER A 70 -32.42 -44.98 33.58
N LEU A 71 -33.59 -45.28 34.13
CA LEU A 71 -34.50 -44.32 34.73
C LEU A 71 -34.78 -44.78 36.16
N ASP A 72 -34.01 -44.24 37.11
CA ASP A 72 -34.09 -44.59 38.53
C ASP A 72 -34.83 -43.47 39.27
N GLY A 73 -36.12 -43.67 39.55
CA GLY A 73 -36.98 -42.62 40.11
C GLY A 73 -37.11 -41.43 39.15
N ALA A 74 -36.63 -40.26 39.55
CA ALA A 74 -36.60 -39.05 38.73
C ALA A 74 -35.26 -38.83 38.01
N VAL A 75 -34.31 -39.77 38.10
CA VAL A 75 -32.96 -39.62 37.53
C VAL A 75 -32.84 -40.40 36.24
N LEU A 76 -32.62 -39.67 35.15
CA LEU A 76 -32.36 -40.19 33.81
C LEU A 76 -30.84 -40.30 33.58
N ARG A 77 -30.34 -41.46 33.15
CA ARG A 77 -28.90 -41.68 32.88
C ARG A 77 -28.66 -42.27 31.51
N CYS A 78 -27.58 -41.82 30.88
CA CYS A 78 -26.98 -42.40 29.69
C CYS A 78 -25.45 -42.41 29.85
N GLU A 79 -24.85 -43.59 29.76
CA GLU A 79 -23.41 -43.80 29.75
C GLU A 79 -23.01 -44.48 28.43
N ASP A 80 -21.85 -44.07 27.91
CA ASP A 80 -21.29 -44.54 26.63
C ASP A 80 -22.31 -44.44 25.48
N GLY A 81 -23.05 -43.33 25.43
CA GLY A 81 -24.02 -43.05 24.40
C GLY A 81 -23.37 -42.66 23.08
N VAL A 82 -23.98 -43.07 21.98
CA VAL A 82 -23.55 -42.73 20.62
C VAL A 82 -24.67 -41.96 19.93
N PHE A 83 -24.43 -40.69 19.64
CA PHE A 83 -25.37 -39.81 18.96
C PHE A 83 -24.92 -39.55 17.52
N ARG A 84 -25.75 -39.96 16.55
CA ARG A 84 -25.49 -39.71 15.13
C ARG A 84 -26.37 -38.56 14.64
N LEU A 85 -25.73 -37.44 14.33
CA LEU A 85 -26.39 -36.28 13.74
C LEU A 85 -26.19 -36.27 12.22
N PRO A 86 -27.27 -36.16 11.42
CA PRO A 86 -27.14 -35.92 9.98
C PRO A 86 -26.32 -34.65 9.70
N GLY A 87 -25.30 -34.77 8.84
CA GLY A 87 -24.36 -33.69 8.52
C GLY A 87 -23.13 -33.61 9.43
N PHE A 88 -23.00 -34.50 10.42
CA PHE A 88 -21.78 -34.67 11.19
C PHE A 88 -20.90 -35.78 10.62
N PRO A 89 -19.58 -35.56 10.45
CA PRO A 89 -18.68 -36.59 9.93
C PRO A 89 -18.48 -37.75 10.91
N HIS A 90 -18.56 -37.48 12.21
CA HIS A 90 -18.29 -38.45 13.27
C HIS A 90 -19.46 -38.54 14.27
N PRO A 91 -19.75 -39.74 14.81
CA PRO A 91 -20.70 -39.87 15.91
C PRO A 91 -20.19 -39.18 17.18
N LEU A 92 -21.08 -38.53 17.91
CA LEU A 92 -20.77 -37.92 19.21
C LEU A 92 -20.89 -38.96 20.30
N GLN A 93 -19.88 -39.04 21.16
CA GLN A 93 -19.97 -39.75 22.43
C GLN A 93 -20.76 -38.86 23.39
N VAL A 94 -21.80 -39.42 24.01
CA VAL A 94 -22.71 -38.69 24.88
C VAL A 94 -22.83 -39.44 26.19
N SER A 95 -22.60 -38.74 27.29
CA SER A 95 -22.95 -39.21 28.62
C SER A 95 -23.78 -38.13 29.30
N PHE A 96 -24.82 -38.52 30.02
CA PHE A 96 -25.55 -37.55 30.81
C PHE A 96 -26.19 -38.19 32.03
N ARG A 97 -26.45 -37.33 33.02
CA ARG A 97 -27.26 -37.62 34.20
C ARG A 97 -28.15 -36.41 34.45
N PHE A 98 -29.46 -36.58 34.35
CA PHE A 98 -30.43 -35.52 34.62
C PHE A 98 -31.37 -35.94 35.74
N ASP A 99 -31.47 -35.10 36.77
CA ASP A 99 -32.49 -35.21 37.81
C ASP A 99 -33.67 -34.32 37.42
N LEU A 100 -34.78 -34.96 37.03
CA LEU A 100 -35.98 -34.29 36.56
C LEU A 100 -36.71 -33.54 37.69
N SER A 101 -36.50 -33.94 38.95
CA SER A 101 -37.15 -33.32 40.12
C SER A 101 -36.42 -32.06 40.55
N ALA A 102 -35.08 -32.13 40.65
CA ALA A 102 -34.23 -31.01 41.03
C ALA A 102 -33.92 -30.06 39.85
N ARG A 103 -34.24 -30.46 38.62
CA ARG A 103 -33.88 -29.76 37.37
C ARG A 103 -32.37 -29.52 37.24
N THR A 104 -31.58 -30.45 37.77
CA THR A 104 -30.12 -30.42 37.70
C THR A 104 -29.60 -31.52 36.79
N GLY A 105 -28.42 -31.35 36.20
CA GLY A 105 -27.80 -32.45 35.50
C GLY A 105 -26.40 -32.19 35.00
N THR A 106 -25.79 -33.24 34.47
CA THR A 106 -24.48 -33.22 33.83
C THR A 106 -24.60 -33.78 32.42
N LEU A 107 -23.93 -33.15 31.47
CA LEU A 107 -23.84 -33.57 30.08
C LEU A 107 -22.36 -33.58 29.67
N GLY A 108 -21.84 -34.74 29.31
CA GLY A 108 -20.55 -34.91 28.66
C GLY A 108 -20.75 -35.23 27.19
N LEU A 109 -20.19 -34.41 26.30
CA LEU A 109 -20.07 -34.70 24.87
C LEU A 109 -18.59 -34.90 24.53
N GLY A 110 -18.31 -35.90 23.69
CA GLY A 110 -16.98 -36.18 23.17
C GLY A 110 -17.01 -36.40 21.66
N THR A 111 -15.97 -35.96 20.95
CA THR A 111 -15.72 -36.37 19.56
C THR A 111 -14.56 -37.37 19.51
N PRO A 112 -14.49 -38.23 18.48
CA PRO A 112 -13.33 -39.10 18.26
C PRO A 112 -12.02 -38.31 18.12
N ASP A 113 -12.11 -37.08 17.61
CA ASP A 113 -10.98 -36.18 17.36
C ASP A 113 -10.43 -35.55 18.67
N GLY A 114 -11.03 -35.88 19.82
CA GLY A 114 -10.55 -35.55 21.15
C GLY A 114 -11.22 -34.34 21.81
N ALA A 115 -12.16 -33.68 21.15
CA ALA A 115 -12.90 -32.56 21.73
C ALA A 115 -13.83 -33.07 22.84
N ARG A 116 -13.89 -32.35 23.97
CA ARG A 116 -14.75 -32.69 25.11
C ARG A 116 -15.51 -31.46 25.60
N LEU A 117 -16.81 -31.59 25.76
CA LEU A 117 -17.67 -30.61 26.41
C LEU A 117 -18.28 -31.23 27.65
N ASN A 118 -18.00 -30.66 28.81
CA ASN A 118 -18.68 -31.01 30.07
C ASN A 118 -19.56 -29.84 30.48
N ALA A 119 -20.86 -30.06 30.57
CA ALA A 119 -21.83 -29.05 30.99
C ALA A 119 -22.58 -29.51 32.25
N HIS A 120 -22.82 -28.57 33.15
CA HIS A 120 -23.56 -28.73 34.39
C HIS A 120 -24.76 -27.79 34.36
N LEU A 121 -25.96 -28.34 34.44
CA LEU A 121 -27.20 -27.60 34.65
C LEU A 121 -27.48 -27.54 36.16
N LEU A 122 -27.59 -26.32 36.68
CA LEU A 122 -27.88 -26.05 38.09
C LEU A 122 -29.39 -25.80 38.28
N GLY A 123 -29.88 -25.95 39.51
CA GLY A 123 -31.32 -25.93 39.81
C GLY A 123 -32.01 -24.58 39.57
N ASP A 124 -31.24 -23.49 39.50
CA ASP A 124 -31.70 -22.14 39.12
C ASP A 124 -31.79 -21.93 37.60
N GLY A 125 -31.43 -22.95 36.81
CA GLY A 125 -31.40 -22.91 35.35
C GLY A 125 -30.10 -22.38 34.77
N SER A 126 -29.09 -22.07 35.59
CA SER A 126 -27.76 -21.71 35.09
C SER A 126 -27.01 -22.91 34.52
N VAL A 127 -26.16 -22.64 33.55
CA VAL A 127 -25.34 -23.64 32.84
C VAL A 127 -23.87 -23.25 33.01
N ARG A 128 -23.08 -24.18 33.56
CA ARG A 128 -21.61 -24.09 33.55
C ARG A 128 -21.07 -25.11 32.57
N ALA A 129 -20.27 -24.70 31.61
CA ALA A 129 -19.70 -25.58 30.61
C ALA A 129 -18.19 -25.38 30.48
N LYS A 130 -17.47 -26.48 30.34
CA LYS A 130 -16.04 -26.52 30.03
C LYS A 130 -15.84 -27.26 28.72
N LEU A 131 -15.20 -26.59 27.78
CA LEU A 131 -14.87 -27.07 26.46
C LEU A 131 -13.36 -27.24 26.36
N LEU A 132 -12.93 -28.42 25.91
CA LEU A 132 -11.53 -28.74 25.70
C LEU A 132 -11.33 -29.26 24.28
N GLY A 133 -10.37 -28.70 23.57
CA GLY A 133 -9.88 -29.16 22.27
C GLY A 133 -10.92 -29.08 21.16
N LEU A 134 -11.79 -28.06 21.14
CA LEU A 134 -12.70 -27.86 20.00
C LEU A 134 -11.89 -27.55 18.75
N ASP A 135 -11.96 -28.44 17.77
CA ASP A 135 -11.37 -28.21 16.46
C ASP A 135 -12.24 -27.24 15.65
N LEU A 136 -11.68 -26.08 15.31
CA LEU A 136 -12.40 -25.05 14.57
C LEU A 136 -12.71 -25.42 13.11
N THR A 137 -12.05 -26.44 12.56
CA THR A 137 -12.39 -26.95 11.22
C THR A 137 -13.80 -27.53 11.15
N ALA A 138 -14.37 -27.92 12.29
CA ALA A 138 -15.76 -28.37 12.39
C ALA A 138 -16.77 -27.20 12.48
N LEU A 139 -16.34 -25.98 12.78
CA LEU A 139 -17.25 -24.82 12.96
C LEU A 139 -18.09 -24.48 11.71
N PRO A 140 -17.55 -24.50 10.47
CA PRO A 140 -18.35 -24.20 9.28
C PRO A 140 -19.57 -25.11 9.09
N ALA A 141 -19.55 -26.32 9.65
CA ALA A 141 -20.71 -27.21 9.65
C ALA A 141 -21.88 -26.64 10.46
N TRP A 142 -21.61 -25.85 11.51
CA TRP A 142 -22.60 -25.20 12.37
C TRP A 142 -22.87 -23.76 11.95
N LEU A 143 -21.83 -23.03 11.54
CA LEU A 143 -21.84 -21.62 11.16
C LEU A 143 -21.41 -21.46 9.69
N PRO A 144 -22.34 -21.60 8.72
CA PRO A 144 -22.01 -21.56 7.29
C PRO A 144 -21.31 -20.27 6.85
N LEU A 145 -21.56 -19.17 7.55
CA LEU A 145 -20.90 -17.88 7.34
C LEU A 145 -19.37 -17.95 7.47
N LEU A 146 -18.84 -18.92 8.24
CA LEU A 146 -17.40 -19.14 8.41
C LEU A 146 -16.80 -20.02 7.30
N LYS A 147 -17.62 -20.62 6.44
CA LYS A 147 -17.13 -21.51 5.36
C LYS A 147 -16.22 -20.77 4.38
N ALA A 148 -16.45 -19.48 4.17
CA ALA A 148 -15.62 -18.64 3.32
C ALA A 148 -14.20 -18.37 3.89
N TRP A 149 -13.97 -18.70 5.16
CA TRP A 149 -12.75 -18.37 5.90
C TRP A 149 -11.92 -19.60 6.29
N SER A 150 -12.41 -20.82 6.05
CA SER A 150 -11.73 -22.07 6.38
C SER A 150 -11.02 -22.06 7.75
N PRO A 151 -11.73 -21.74 8.85
CA PRO A 151 -11.12 -21.59 10.16
C PRO A 151 -10.53 -22.92 10.63
N ALA A 152 -9.38 -22.85 11.29
CA ALA A 152 -8.70 -23.98 11.92
C ALA A 152 -8.09 -23.56 13.25
N GLY A 153 -7.67 -24.54 14.05
CA GLY A 153 -7.09 -24.35 15.37
C GLY A 153 -7.86 -25.08 16.46
N ARG A 154 -7.34 -25.01 17.69
CA ARG A 154 -7.95 -25.64 18.87
C ARG A 154 -8.41 -24.59 19.86
N PHE A 155 -9.67 -24.66 20.25
CA PHE A 155 -10.24 -23.77 21.24
C PHE A 155 -10.57 -24.53 22.54
N ASP A 156 -10.06 -23.99 23.64
CA ASP A 156 -10.39 -24.37 25.01
C ASP A 156 -11.16 -23.22 25.65
N GLY A 157 -12.17 -23.50 26.46
CA GLY A 157 -12.90 -22.43 27.13
C GLY A 157 -13.85 -22.87 28.23
N GLU A 158 -14.22 -21.92 29.06
CA GLU A 158 -15.18 -22.07 30.15
C GLU A 158 -16.29 -21.03 29.98
N LEU A 159 -17.53 -21.46 30.15
CA LEU A 159 -18.75 -20.70 29.97
C LEU A 159 -19.61 -20.82 31.22
N GLU A 160 -20.08 -19.70 31.76
CA GLU A 160 -21.16 -19.65 32.74
C GLU A 160 -22.29 -18.80 32.17
N TRP A 161 -23.49 -19.36 32.11
CA TRP A 161 -24.64 -18.66 31.54
C TRP A 161 -25.87 -18.84 32.42
N HIS A 162 -26.43 -17.71 32.83
CA HIS A 162 -27.72 -17.63 33.49
C HIS A 162 -28.71 -16.92 32.53
N PRO A 163 -29.77 -17.60 32.05
CA PRO A 163 -30.62 -17.14 30.94
C PRO A 163 -31.18 -15.72 31.06
N THR A 164 -31.41 -15.26 32.28
CA THR A 164 -32.06 -13.98 32.61
C THR A 164 -31.16 -13.00 33.34
N ARG A 165 -29.87 -13.29 33.50
CA ARG A 165 -29.00 -12.50 34.39
C ARG A 165 -27.63 -12.21 33.82
N MET A 166 -26.89 -13.25 33.43
CA MET A 166 -25.46 -13.10 33.13
C MET A 166 -24.96 -14.13 32.12
N PHE A 167 -23.87 -13.80 31.47
CA PHE A 167 -23.10 -14.65 30.57
C PHE A 167 -21.63 -14.31 30.78
N GLU A 168 -20.80 -15.31 31.04
CA GLU A 168 -19.35 -15.17 31.16
C GLU A 168 -18.69 -16.24 30.30
N LEU A 169 -17.73 -15.85 29.48
CA LEU A 169 -16.95 -16.72 28.63
C LEU A 169 -15.48 -16.38 28.80
N THR A 170 -14.66 -17.39 29.10
CA THR A 170 -13.20 -17.29 28.98
C THR A 170 -12.72 -18.39 28.06
N GLY A 171 -11.72 -18.11 27.24
CA GLY A 171 -11.18 -19.13 26.35
C GLY A 171 -9.86 -18.77 25.72
N ARG A 172 -9.21 -19.79 25.18
CA ARG A 172 -7.94 -19.69 24.46
C ARG A 172 -8.05 -20.43 23.14
N LEU A 173 -7.67 -19.73 22.08
CA LEU A 173 -7.39 -20.32 20.77
C LEU A 173 -5.89 -20.56 20.66
N ALA A 174 -5.49 -21.78 20.30
CA ALA A 174 -4.12 -22.14 19.98
C ALA A 174 -4.02 -22.67 18.55
N GLY A 175 -2.97 -22.23 17.83
CA GLY A 175 -2.72 -22.63 16.45
C GLY A 175 -3.85 -22.22 15.50
N GLY A 176 -4.54 -21.11 15.79
CA GLY A 176 -5.61 -20.59 14.99
C GLY A 176 -5.14 -20.23 13.57
N ALA A 177 -5.97 -20.52 12.58
CA ALA A 177 -5.70 -20.13 11.20
C ALA A 177 -7.02 -19.85 10.46
N PHE A 178 -6.95 -19.00 9.45
CA PHE A 178 -8.05 -18.79 8.50
C PHE A 178 -7.48 -18.40 7.13
N GLY A 179 -8.27 -18.55 6.08
CA GLY A 179 -7.92 -18.16 4.72
C GLY A 179 -9.16 -17.90 3.87
N SER A 180 -9.14 -16.83 3.08
CA SER A 180 -10.11 -16.55 2.02
C SER A 180 -9.71 -17.22 0.70
N ALA A 181 -10.69 -17.54 -0.13
CA ALA A 181 -10.46 -18.23 -1.41
C ALA A 181 -9.62 -17.41 -2.43
N ASP A 182 -9.64 -16.08 -2.31
CA ASP A 182 -8.86 -15.16 -3.15
C ASP A 182 -7.39 -15.01 -2.68
N GLY A 183 -7.01 -15.59 -1.54
CA GLY A 183 -5.68 -15.46 -0.94
C GLY A 183 -5.36 -14.06 -0.41
N LEU A 184 -6.32 -13.14 -0.40
CA LEU A 184 -6.13 -11.76 0.08
C LEU A 184 -6.25 -11.65 1.59
N ARG A 185 -6.77 -12.69 2.27
CA ARG A 185 -6.90 -12.74 3.72
C ARG A 185 -6.43 -14.11 4.20
N ALA A 186 -5.43 -14.12 5.05
CA ALA A 186 -4.96 -15.35 5.68
C ALA A 186 -4.39 -15.04 7.06
N ALA A 187 -4.46 -16.00 7.96
CA ALA A 187 -3.74 -15.94 9.22
C ALA A 187 -3.27 -17.32 9.63
N GLU A 188 -2.12 -17.37 10.30
CA GLU A 188 -1.51 -18.62 10.73
C GLU A 188 -0.96 -18.49 12.16
N LYS A 189 -0.98 -19.63 12.87
CA LYS A 189 -0.42 -19.79 14.21
C LYS A 189 -0.97 -18.78 15.23
N LEU A 190 -2.22 -18.35 15.07
CA LEU A 190 -2.86 -17.42 15.97
C LEU A 190 -3.01 -18.03 17.36
N ALA A 191 -2.49 -17.33 18.37
CA ALA A 191 -2.82 -17.57 19.77
C ALA A 191 -3.64 -16.39 20.30
N LEU A 192 -4.90 -16.65 20.67
CA LEU A 192 -5.82 -15.63 21.17
C LEU A 192 -6.33 -16.02 22.55
N ASP A 193 -6.31 -15.11 23.50
CA ASP A 193 -7.05 -15.22 24.76
C ASP A 193 -8.29 -14.33 24.67
N VAL A 194 -9.46 -14.87 25.02
CA VAL A 194 -10.76 -14.20 24.91
C VAL A 194 -11.43 -14.21 26.27
N ARG A 195 -11.95 -13.06 26.68
CA ARG A 195 -12.85 -12.91 27.82
C ARG A 195 -14.07 -12.11 27.39
N VAL A 196 -15.26 -12.56 27.74
CA VAL A 196 -16.51 -11.84 27.50
C VAL A 196 -17.38 -11.96 28.74
N ASP A 197 -17.79 -10.83 29.29
CA ASP A 197 -18.72 -10.74 30.40
C ASP A 197 -19.95 -9.96 29.92
N ALA A 198 -21.15 -10.45 30.22
CA ALA A 198 -22.39 -9.75 29.88
C ALA A 198 -23.46 -9.93 30.95
N ALA A 199 -24.20 -8.85 31.23
CA ALA A 199 -25.28 -8.82 32.18
C ALA A 199 -26.57 -8.33 31.53
N LEU A 200 -27.68 -9.01 31.79
CA LEU A 200 -28.99 -8.60 31.29
C LEU A 200 -29.55 -7.47 32.15
N LYS A 201 -29.70 -6.27 31.56
CA LYS A 201 -30.28 -5.08 32.20
C LYS A 201 -31.35 -4.46 31.30
N SER A 202 -32.55 -4.23 31.84
CA SER A 202 -33.63 -3.49 31.16
C SER A 202 -33.95 -3.97 29.72
N GLY A 203 -33.92 -5.30 29.50
CA GLY A 203 -34.22 -5.90 28.18
C GLY A 203 -33.07 -5.86 27.16
N GLY A 204 -31.86 -5.50 27.59
CA GLY A 204 -30.64 -5.56 26.79
C GLY A 204 -29.48 -6.21 27.54
N TRP A 205 -28.53 -6.77 26.81
CA TRP A 205 -27.28 -7.25 27.38
C TRP A 205 -26.27 -6.10 27.39
N GLU A 206 -25.81 -5.70 28.57
CA GLU A 206 -24.58 -4.89 28.68
C GLU A 206 -23.41 -5.85 28.68
N TRP A 207 -22.43 -5.62 27.82
CA TRP A 207 -21.30 -6.54 27.62
C TRP A 207 -19.97 -5.80 27.70
N GLU A 208 -18.95 -6.54 28.12
CA GLU A 208 -17.54 -6.19 28.12
C GLU A 208 -16.77 -7.37 27.52
N ALA A 209 -15.76 -7.08 26.71
CA ALA A 209 -14.96 -8.08 26.02
C ALA A 209 -13.50 -7.67 26.00
N GLU A 210 -12.62 -8.63 26.28
CA GLU A 210 -11.18 -8.50 26.16
C GLU A 210 -10.65 -9.58 25.20
N LEU A 211 -9.74 -9.17 24.32
CA LEU A 211 -9.06 -10.04 23.36
C LEU A 211 -7.57 -9.73 23.38
N GLY A 212 -6.75 -10.72 23.71
CA GLY A 212 -5.29 -10.64 23.61
C GLY A 212 -4.79 -11.48 22.45
N TRP A 213 -3.93 -10.92 21.59
CA TRP A 213 -3.28 -11.66 20.51
C TRP A 213 -1.79 -11.89 20.82
N GLY A 214 -1.45 -13.11 21.23
CA GLY A 214 -0.12 -13.47 21.75
C GLY A 214 0.87 -14.02 20.72
N GLU A 215 0.42 -14.78 19.72
CA GLU A 215 1.30 -15.41 18.72
C GLU A 215 0.69 -15.43 17.31
N GLY A 216 1.54 -15.59 16.30
CA GLY A 216 1.15 -15.72 14.90
C GLY A 216 1.08 -14.40 14.15
N ALA A 217 0.54 -14.46 12.94
CA ALA A 217 0.39 -13.31 12.07
C ALA A 217 -0.84 -13.47 11.16
N ALA A 218 -1.36 -12.33 10.71
CA ALA A 218 -2.42 -12.22 9.72
C ALA A 218 -1.97 -11.33 8.56
N TYR A 219 -2.18 -11.81 7.34
CA TYR A 219 -2.08 -11.03 6.13
C TYR A 219 -3.49 -10.65 5.69
N LEU A 220 -3.79 -9.35 5.70
CA LEU A 220 -5.02 -8.75 5.23
C LEU A 220 -4.65 -7.75 4.15
N HIS A 221 -4.65 -8.18 2.89
CA HIS A 221 -4.10 -7.44 1.78
C HIS A 221 -4.53 -5.96 1.79
N PRO A 222 -3.59 -4.99 1.71
CA PRO A 222 -2.14 -5.18 1.49
C PRO A 222 -1.28 -5.22 2.77
N VAL A 223 -1.88 -5.39 3.96
CA VAL A 223 -1.22 -5.25 5.25
C VAL A 223 -0.86 -6.60 5.87
N PHE A 224 0.31 -6.68 6.51
CA PHE A 224 0.74 -7.79 7.34
C PHE A 224 0.78 -7.39 8.82
N ILE A 225 0.14 -8.17 9.68
CA ILE A 225 -0.08 -7.86 11.09
C ILE A 225 0.42 -9.04 11.93
N GLU A 226 1.44 -8.81 12.74
CA GLU A 226 1.92 -9.75 13.75
C GLU A 226 1.22 -9.54 15.10
N ALA A 227 1.28 -10.59 15.93
CA ALA A 227 0.83 -10.60 17.31
C ALA A 227 1.39 -9.44 18.16
N GLY A 228 0.68 -9.12 19.24
CA GLY A 228 0.94 -7.95 20.09
C GLY A 228 -0.30 -7.08 20.35
N PRO A 229 -1.19 -6.85 19.37
CA PRO A 229 -2.39 -6.05 19.63
C PRO A 229 -3.30 -6.68 20.68
N SER A 230 -3.92 -5.86 21.52
CA SER A 230 -4.99 -6.27 22.43
C SER A 230 -6.17 -5.33 22.31
N LEU A 231 -7.38 -5.87 22.40
CA LEU A 231 -8.63 -5.13 22.31
C LEU A 231 -9.38 -5.25 23.64
N ARG A 232 -9.90 -4.12 24.12
CA ARG A 232 -10.91 -4.06 25.18
C ARG A 232 -12.10 -3.29 24.64
N ALA A 233 -13.29 -3.84 24.76
CA ALA A 233 -14.50 -3.22 24.25
C ALA A 233 -15.68 -3.42 25.18
N HIS A 234 -16.60 -2.47 25.20
CA HIS A 234 -17.84 -2.61 25.93
C HIS A 234 -19.00 -1.95 25.20
N GLY A 235 -20.22 -2.38 25.52
CA GLY A 235 -21.39 -1.90 24.80
C GLY A 235 -22.70 -2.54 25.22
N GLN A 236 -23.67 -2.49 24.33
CA GLN A 236 -24.99 -3.07 24.54
C GLN A 236 -25.45 -3.90 23.34
N LEU A 237 -26.19 -4.97 23.60
CA LEU A 237 -26.88 -5.77 22.61
C LEU A 237 -28.39 -5.76 22.92
N ARG A 238 -29.18 -5.17 22.02
CA ARG A 238 -30.64 -5.05 22.15
C ARG A 238 -31.33 -5.37 20.83
N GLN A 239 -32.27 -6.30 20.86
CA GLN A 239 -33.14 -6.63 19.71
C GLN A 239 -32.37 -6.93 18.40
N GLY A 240 -31.16 -7.49 18.48
CA GLY A 240 -30.32 -7.78 17.32
C GLY A 240 -29.44 -6.61 16.87
N VAL A 241 -29.44 -5.48 17.56
CA VAL A 241 -28.51 -4.37 17.33
C VAL A 241 -27.39 -4.43 18.35
N LEU A 242 -26.15 -4.50 17.87
CA LEU A 242 -24.92 -4.44 18.65
C LEU A 242 -24.38 -3.01 18.62
N GLU A 243 -24.47 -2.33 19.77
CA GLU A 243 -23.79 -1.07 20.03
C GLU A 243 -22.44 -1.37 20.70
N VAL A 244 -21.35 -0.96 20.07
CA VAL A 244 -20.02 -0.85 20.67
C VAL A 244 -19.85 0.60 21.10
N ARG A 245 -19.90 0.86 22.40
CA ARG A 245 -19.77 2.23 22.93
C ARG A 245 -18.34 2.70 22.87
N GLU A 246 -17.44 1.82 23.26
CA GLU A 246 -16.01 2.07 23.18
C GLU A 246 -15.29 0.73 22.95
N ALA A 247 -14.32 0.77 22.04
CA ALA A 247 -13.37 -0.29 21.76
C ALA A 247 -11.98 0.34 21.74
N SER A 248 -11.18 0.06 22.76
CA SER A 248 -9.79 0.52 22.90
C SER A 248 -8.83 -0.57 22.45
N VAL A 249 -7.95 -0.24 21.50
CA VAL A 249 -6.93 -1.15 20.96
C VAL A 249 -5.55 -0.68 21.40
N ALA A 250 -4.83 -1.54 22.13
CA ALA A 250 -3.41 -1.32 22.37
C ALA A 250 -2.64 -1.78 21.14
N LEU A 251 -1.90 -0.86 20.52
CA LEU A 251 -1.10 -1.13 19.33
C LEU A 251 0.27 -0.47 19.50
N ALA A 252 1.34 -1.20 19.19
CA ALA A 252 2.69 -0.68 19.28
C ALA A 252 2.86 0.56 18.38
N GLY A 253 3.45 1.63 18.94
CA GLY A 253 3.63 2.90 18.24
C GLY A 253 2.37 3.76 18.15
N VAL A 254 1.31 3.46 18.91
CA VAL A 254 0.10 4.27 18.98
C VAL A 254 -0.24 4.55 20.46
N GLU A 255 -0.41 5.82 20.82
CA GLU A 255 -0.73 6.21 22.19
C GLU A 255 -2.17 5.86 22.56
N GLN A 256 -3.12 6.15 21.66
CA GLN A 256 -4.52 5.78 21.83
C GLN A 256 -5.14 5.42 20.48
N LEU A 257 -5.85 4.30 20.43
CA LEU A 257 -6.71 3.91 19.33
C LEU A 257 -8.05 3.47 19.92
N ALA A 258 -9.10 4.23 19.63
CA ALA A 258 -10.44 3.95 20.13
C ALA A 258 -11.45 3.96 18.98
N ALA A 259 -12.48 3.12 19.09
CA ALA A 259 -13.58 3.05 18.13
C ALA A 259 -14.93 2.92 18.82
N SER A 260 -15.98 3.39 18.14
CA SER A 260 -17.38 3.10 18.48
C SER A 260 -18.12 2.65 17.23
N ALA A 261 -19.12 1.81 17.39
CA ALA A 261 -19.84 1.24 16.25
C ALA A 261 -21.28 0.87 16.57
N LEU A 262 -22.13 0.89 15.54
CA LEU A 262 -23.51 0.41 15.61
C LEU A 262 -23.74 -0.58 14.45
N LEU A 263 -24.08 -1.82 14.79
CA LEU A 263 -24.27 -2.90 13.83
C LEU A 263 -25.65 -3.55 14.00
N ASP A 264 -26.39 -3.75 12.90
CA ASP A 264 -27.57 -4.63 12.91
C ASP A 264 -27.11 -6.06 12.59
N LEU A 265 -27.14 -6.94 13.60
CA LEU A 265 -26.70 -8.33 13.48
C LEU A 265 -27.62 -9.19 12.61
N ARG A 266 -28.85 -8.74 12.32
CA ARG A 266 -29.80 -9.49 11.48
C ARG A 266 -29.49 -9.30 10.00
N THR A 267 -29.05 -8.10 9.63
CA THR A 267 -28.66 -7.77 8.25
C THR A 267 -27.15 -7.86 8.03
N GLY A 268 -26.37 -7.83 9.11
CA GLY A 268 -24.90 -7.71 9.07
C GLY A 268 -24.43 -6.33 8.63
N GLN A 269 -25.29 -5.31 8.64
CA GLN A 269 -24.95 -3.95 8.21
C GLN A 269 -24.27 -3.16 9.34
N LEU A 270 -23.24 -2.41 8.96
CA LEU A 270 -22.57 -1.42 9.80
C LEU A 270 -23.21 -0.05 9.56
N ASP A 271 -24.04 0.39 10.51
CA ASP A 271 -24.79 1.64 10.40
C ASP A 271 -23.89 2.84 10.66
N ARG A 272 -23.04 2.74 11.70
CA ARG A 272 -22.08 3.77 12.06
C ARG A 272 -20.78 3.16 12.57
N LEU A 273 -19.67 3.80 12.27
CA LEU A 273 -18.35 3.50 12.82
C LEU A 273 -17.58 4.80 12.98
N ALA A 274 -17.13 5.09 14.19
CA ALA A 274 -16.18 6.17 14.44
C ALA A 274 -14.87 5.58 14.97
N ILE A 275 -13.74 6.02 14.44
CA ILE A 275 -12.39 5.62 14.83
C ILE A 275 -11.63 6.88 15.19
N SER A 276 -10.90 6.85 16.30
CA SER A 276 -10.01 7.91 16.74
C SER A 276 -8.63 7.32 17.04
N LEU A 277 -7.60 8.03 16.58
CA LEU A 277 -6.20 7.68 16.69
C LEU A 277 -5.46 8.90 17.26
N ALA A 278 -4.74 8.73 18.35
CA ALA A 278 -3.89 9.77 18.92
C ALA A 278 -2.43 9.32 18.95
N GLY A 279 -1.54 10.22 18.56
CA GLY A 279 -0.09 10.08 18.77
C GLY A 279 0.54 8.86 18.09
N ALA A 280 0.10 8.48 16.89
CA ALA A 280 0.70 7.37 16.18
C ALA A 280 2.10 7.76 15.65
N ASP A 281 3.14 7.07 16.12
CA ASP A 281 4.53 7.22 15.68
C ASP A 281 4.69 6.66 14.27
N LEU A 282 4.83 7.56 13.30
CA LEU A 282 4.93 7.22 11.89
C LEU A 282 6.17 6.39 11.57
N ALA A 283 7.26 6.50 12.34
CA ALA A 283 8.43 5.65 12.13
C ALA A 283 8.14 4.17 12.41
N LEU A 284 7.22 3.89 13.34
CA LEU A 284 6.77 2.54 13.69
C LEU A 284 5.58 2.10 12.84
N VAL A 285 4.53 2.92 12.72
CA VAL A 285 3.29 2.54 12.02
C VAL A 285 3.39 2.70 10.51
N GLY A 286 4.17 3.66 10.02
CA GLY A 286 4.26 4.01 8.60
C GLY A 286 4.70 2.84 7.72
N PRO A 287 5.81 2.15 8.02
CA PRO A 287 6.26 1.00 7.22
C PRO A 287 5.23 -0.15 7.16
N ARG A 288 4.48 -0.38 8.24
CA ARG A 288 3.53 -1.49 8.36
C ARG A 288 2.16 -1.18 7.77
N TRP A 289 1.66 0.05 7.95
CA TRP A 289 0.29 0.42 7.62
C TRP A 289 0.16 1.38 6.44
N LEU A 290 1.12 2.31 6.24
CA LEU A 290 1.05 3.32 5.18
C LEU A 290 1.80 2.90 3.92
N ALA A 291 3.03 2.38 4.04
CA ALA A 291 3.86 2.03 2.89
C ALA A 291 3.21 1.05 1.90
N PRO A 292 2.51 -0.02 2.35
CA PRO A 292 1.84 -0.94 1.43
C PRO A 292 0.70 -0.31 0.63
N LEU A 293 0.08 0.76 1.15
CA LEU A 293 -1.03 1.48 0.52
C LEU A 293 -0.53 2.50 -0.51
N VAL A 294 0.53 3.25 -0.17
CA VAL A 294 0.98 4.39 -1.00
C VAL A 294 2.03 4.00 -2.05
N ALA A 295 2.90 3.04 -1.73
CA ALA A 295 4.02 2.68 -2.61
C ALA A 295 4.45 1.22 -2.40
N PRO A 296 3.60 0.22 -2.74
CA PRO A 296 3.88 -1.19 -2.46
C PRO A 296 5.21 -1.68 -3.06
N ALA A 297 5.57 -1.22 -4.26
CA ALA A 297 6.84 -1.57 -4.91
C ALA A 297 8.08 -0.88 -4.29
N ALA A 298 7.89 0.17 -3.50
CA ALA A 298 8.97 0.95 -2.89
C ALA A 298 8.95 0.96 -1.36
N GLY A 299 8.08 0.19 -0.71
CA GLY A 299 7.86 0.22 0.73
C GLY A 299 9.13 0.01 1.55
N ALA A 300 10.03 -0.87 1.09
CA ALA A 300 11.32 -1.12 1.75
C ALA A 300 12.28 0.09 1.74
N ARG A 301 12.11 1.03 0.79
CA ARG A 301 12.90 2.28 0.67
C ARG A 301 12.20 3.48 1.29
N LEU A 302 10.93 3.33 1.64
CA LEU A 302 10.13 4.38 2.26
C LEU A 302 10.39 4.38 3.77
N ARG A 303 10.70 5.55 4.31
CA ARG A 303 10.85 5.80 5.74
C ARG A 303 9.93 6.94 6.11
N PHE A 304 9.48 6.94 7.35
CA PHE A 304 8.61 7.97 7.89
C PHE A 304 9.17 8.47 9.22
N ALA A 305 8.76 9.66 9.61
CA ALA A 305 9.12 10.30 10.88
C ALA A 305 7.94 11.12 11.42
N GLY A 306 8.02 11.52 12.69
CA GLY A 306 7.01 12.31 13.38
C GLY A 306 5.78 11.52 13.81
N ARG A 307 4.71 12.22 14.13
CA ARG A 307 3.45 11.64 14.61
C ARG A 307 2.25 12.06 13.78
N VAL A 308 1.22 11.22 13.81
CA VAL A 308 -0.10 11.55 13.27
C VAL A 308 -1.19 11.21 14.30
N SER A 309 -2.15 12.11 14.42
CA SER A 309 -3.42 11.85 15.10
C SER A 309 -4.54 12.00 14.08
N GLY A 310 -5.66 11.32 14.26
CA GLY A 310 -6.77 11.46 13.35
C GLY A 310 -8.07 10.86 13.84
N ALA A 311 -9.14 11.20 13.13
CA ALA A 311 -10.46 10.64 13.35
C ALA A 311 -11.11 10.30 12.02
N LEU A 312 -11.86 9.21 11.97
CA LEU A 312 -12.64 8.78 10.82
C LEU A 312 -14.06 8.46 11.27
N GLU A 313 -15.05 8.95 10.54
CA GLU A 313 -16.44 8.56 10.78
C GLU A 313 -17.04 8.00 9.49
N PHE A 314 -17.70 6.86 9.62
CA PHE A 314 -18.45 6.19 8.57
C PHE A 314 -19.92 6.11 8.97
N GLU A 315 -20.80 6.32 7.99
CA GLU A 315 -22.24 6.13 8.12
C GLU A 315 -22.72 5.33 6.92
N LEU A 316 -23.46 4.24 7.18
CA LEU A 316 -23.94 3.31 6.15
C LEU A 316 -22.84 2.83 5.19
N GLY A 317 -21.64 2.59 5.74
CA GLY A 317 -20.45 2.17 5.00
C GLY A 317 -19.75 3.25 4.17
N GLN A 318 -20.22 4.49 4.19
CA GLN A 318 -19.60 5.63 3.49
C GLN A 318 -18.82 6.50 4.47
N LEU A 319 -17.62 6.94 4.08
CA LEU A 319 -16.85 7.90 4.86
C LEU A 319 -17.60 9.24 4.89
N ARG A 320 -17.82 9.78 6.09
CA ARG A 320 -18.50 11.05 6.35
C ARG A 320 -17.55 12.16 6.76
N SER A 321 -16.54 11.82 7.55
CA SER A 321 -15.52 12.75 7.99
C SER A 321 -14.17 12.08 8.14
N LEU A 322 -13.12 12.86 7.89
CA LEU A 322 -11.74 12.52 8.19
C LEU A 322 -11.07 13.77 8.80
N ASP A 323 -10.32 13.57 9.86
CA ASP A 323 -9.39 14.57 10.39
C ASP A 323 -8.02 13.93 10.52
N ALA A 324 -6.98 14.62 10.04
CA ALA A 324 -5.60 14.22 10.23
C ALA A 324 -4.79 15.41 10.74
N VAL A 325 -4.15 15.25 11.90
CA VAL A 325 -3.24 16.22 12.50
C VAL A 325 -1.84 15.61 12.47
N PHE A 326 -0.93 16.31 11.83
CA PHE A 326 0.47 15.93 11.69
C PHE A 326 1.33 16.74 12.64
N ASP A 327 2.24 16.07 13.33
CA ASP A 327 3.21 16.69 14.25
C ASP A 327 4.62 16.22 13.85
N GLU A 328 5.38 17.15 13.27
CA GLU A 328 6.72 16.92 12.71
C GLU A 328 6.81 15.71 11.77
N ALA A 329 5.71 15.41 11.08
CA ALA A 329 5.61 14.26 10.20
C ALA A 329 6.57 14.38 9.02
N GLY A 330 7.02 13.28 8.46
CA GLY A 330 7.89 13.32 7.31
C GLY A 330 7.96 11.98 6.60
N PHE A 331 8.40 12.02 5.35
CA PHE A 331 8.73 10.82 4.62
C PHE A 331 10.02 10.99 3.83
N SER A 332 10.72 9.89 3.62
CA SER A 332 11.85 9.82 2.69
C SER A 332 11.80 8.53 1.90
N LEU A 333 12.01 8.65 0.59
CA LEU A 333 12.16 7.57 -0.36
C LEU A 333 13.58 7.58 -0.90
N ALA A 334 14.38 6.56 -0.61
CA ALA A 334 15.74 6.44 -1.15
C ALA A 334 15.75 6.24 -2.68
N GLY A 335 16.81 6.70 -3.34
CA GLY A 335 17.06 6.48 -4.78
C GLY A 335 17.14 4.98 -5.13
N GLY A 336 16.94 4.64 -6.40
CA GLY A 336 16.97 3.24 -6.86
C GLY A 336 18.33 2.56 -6.73
N ASP A 337 19.39 3.36 -6.73
CA ASP A 337 20.81 3.01 -6.52
C ASP A 337 21.26 3.13 -5.05
N GLY A 338 20.34 3.44 -4.13
CA GLY A 338 20.64 3.74 -2.73
C GLY A 338 21.13 5.16 -2.48
N GLY A 339 21.21 6.00 -3.52
CA GLY A 339 21.56 7.41 -3.43
C GLY A 339 20.47 8.28 -2.77
N PRO A 340 20.75 9.60 -2.63
CA PRO A 340 19.76 10.52 -2.10
C PRO A 340 18.54 10.54 -3.01
N GLY A 341 17.35 10.25 -2.47
CA GLY A 341 16.10 10.26 -3.23
C GLY A 341 15.23 11.46 -2.90
N LEU A 342 13.94 11.22 -2.66
CA LEU A 342 12.97 12.24 -2.32
C LEU A 342 12.75 12.26 -0.80
N ALA A 343 12.72 13.43 -0.18
CA ALA A 343 12.32 13.57 1.22
C ALA A 343 11.55 14.87 1.43
N PHE A 344 10.53 14.84 2.29
CA PHE A 344 9.81 16.02 2.75
C PHE A 344 9.55 15.90 4.25
N GLY A 345 9.68 17.03 4.94
CA GLY A 345 9.43 17.15 6.36
C GLY A 345 10.56 17.90 7.09
N PRO A 346 10.40 18.14 8.40
CA PRO A 346 9.18 17.86 9.18
C PRO A 346 7.99 18.67 8.67
N LEU A 347 6.78 18.12 8.75
CA LEU A 347 5.54 18.80 8.38
C LEU A 347 4.54 18.73 9.53
N SER A 348 3.93 19.87 9.83
CA SER A 348 2.97 20.01 10.92
C SER A 348 1.72 20.74 10.42
N GLY A 349 0.55 20.31 10.88
CA GLY A 349 -0.70 20.96 10.52
C GLY A 349 -1.90 20.02 10.53
N HIS A 350 -3.01 20.47 9.98
CA HIS A 350 -4.30 19.79 10.04
C HIS A 350 -4.95 19.73 8.67
N VAL A 351 -5.46 18.54 8.33
CA VAL A 351 -6.17 18.26 7.09
C VAL A 351 -7.55 17.66 7.46
N PRO A 352 -8.60 18.49 7.50
CA PRO A 352 -9.98 18.02 7.63
C PRO A 352 -10.58 17.68 6.26
N TRP A 353 -11.48 16.71 6.25
CA TRP A 353 -12.37 16.40 5.14
C TRP A 353 -13.78 16.09 5.67
N ARG A 354 -14.80 16.54 4.96
CA ARG A 354 -16.22 16.30 5.28
C ARG A 354 -16.98 16.02 3.99
N HIS A 355 -17.82 15.00 4.00
CA HIS A 355 -18.66 14.66 2.87
C HIS A 355 -19.67 15.79 2.57
N GLY A 356 -19.71 16.24 1.32
CA GLY A 356 -20.64 17.26 0.82
C GLY A 356 -20.39 18.68 1.34
N LEU A 357 -19.25 18.92 2.02
CA LEU A 357 -18.87 20.24 2.53
C LEU A 357 -17.42 20.55 2.19
N PRO A 358 -17.13 21.71 1.56
CA PRO A 358 -15.76 22.11 1.30
C PRO A 358 -15.03 22.36 2.64
N THR A 359 -13.81 21.86 2.72
CA THR A 359 -12.93 21.95 3.89
C THR A 359 -11.60 22.56 3.49
N ARG A 360 -10.86 23.12 4.46
CA ARG A 360 -9.53 23.69 4.24
C ARG A 360 -8.51 23.04 5.16
N GLY A 361 -7.46 22.50 4.58
CA GLY A 361 -6.28 22.00 5.29
C GLY A 361 -5.10 22.94 5.14
N THR A 362 -4.23 22.94 6.13
CA THR A 362 -3.00 23.74 6.16
C THR A 362 -1.87 22.90 6.72
N LEU A 363 -0.74 22.83 6.01
CA LEU A 363 0.47 22.14 6.42
C LEU A 363 1.66 23.07 6.29
N GLN A 364 2.44 23.19 7.36
CA GLN A 364 3.73 23.87 7.36
C GLN A 364 4.79 22.81 7.07
N VAL A 365 5.56 22.98 6.00
CA VAL A 365 6.59 22.03 5.59
C VAL A 365 7.95 22.66 5.86
N GLY A 366 8.75 22.06 6.75
CA GLY A 366 10.09 22.53 7.13
C GLY A 366 11.13 22.44 6.02
N GLY A 367 10.82 21.73 4.94
CA GLY A 367 11.60 21.65 3.72
C GLY A 367 11.57 20.27 3.12
N GLY A 368 12.54 20.02 2.24
CA GLY A 368 12.67 18.73 1.61
C GLY A 368 13.98 18.57 0.87
N ARG A 369 14.07 17.48 0.14
CA ARG A 369 15.20 17.17 -0.71
C ARG A 369 14.70 16.41 -1.91
N TRP A 370 15.14 16.82 -3.09
CA TRP A 370 14.98 16.05 -4.31
C TRP A 370 16.36 15.74 -4.88
N GLN A 371 16.76 14.47 -4.81
CA GLN A 371 18.10 14.05 -5.19
C GLN A 371 19.14 14.82 -4.36
N LYS A 372 20.08 15.51 -5.03
CA LYS A 372 21.09 16.36 -4.37
C LYS A 372 20.59 17.78 -4.05
N LEU A 373 19.39 18.15 -4.49
CA LEU A 373 18.84 19.49 -4.34
C LEU A 373 18.06 19.63 -3.03
N ALA A 374 18.43 20.61 -2.22
CA ALA A 374 17.67 20.97 -1.03
C ALA A 374 16.49 21.89 -1.39
N LEU A 375 15.33 21.60 -0.80
CA LEU A 375 14.11 22.39 -0.92
C LEU A 375 13.88 23.11 0.41
N GLY A 376 13.66 24.42 0.36
CA GLY A 376 13.40 25.23 1.55
C GLY A 376 11.99 25.01 2.11
N ALA A 377 11.74 25.58 3.29
CA ALA A 377 10.44 25.52 3.94
C ALA A 377 9.35 26.27 3.13
N PHE A 378 8.12 25.77 3.19
CA PHE A 378 6.95 26.36 2.54
C PHE A 378 5.65 25.98 3.26
N ASP A 379 4.61 26.79 3.06
CA ASP A 379 3.25 26.48 3.52
C ASP A 379 2.42 25.87 2.39
N LEU A 380 1.67 24.83 2.73
CA LEU A 380 0.75 24.15 1.83
C LEU A 380 -0.69 24.35 2.33
N GLY A 381 -1.42 25.23 1.65
CA GLY A 381 -2.86 25.39 1.83
C GLY A 381 -3.61 24.56 0.80
N VAL A 382 -4.59 23.76 1.23
CA VAL A 382 -5.41 22.94 0.35
C VAL A 382 -6.89 23.11 0.69
N SER A 383 -7.70 23.34 -0.34
CA SER A 383 -9.16 23.28 -0.25
C SER A 383 -9.64 21.94 -0.79
N ILE A 384 -10.39 21.21 0.02
CA ILE A 384 -10.82 19.84 -0.27
C ILE A 384 -12.34 19.79 -0.37
N ASP A 385 -12.82 19.26 -1.48
CA ASP A 385 -14.21 18.90 -1.74
C ASP A 385 -14.30 17.37 -1.94
N ASP A 386 -15.49 16.81 -2.19
CA ASP A 386 -15.71 15.34 -2.25
C ASP A 386 -14.75 14.62 -3.21
N ARG A 387 -14.49 15.20 -4.38
CA ARG A 387 -13.61 14.61 -5.41
C ARG A 387 -12.59 15.59 -5.99
N THR A 388 -12.41 16.76 -5.38
CA THR A 388 -11.52 17.80 -5.89
C THR A 388 -10.62 18.35 -4.79
N LEU A 389 -9.32 18.40 -5.05
CA LEU A 389 -8.33 19.09 -4.24
C LEU A 389 -7.86 20.33 -5.00
N ARG A 390 -7.94 21.51 -4.38
CA ARG A 390 -7.34 22.74 -4.92
C ARG A 390 -6.22 23.16 -4.00
N VAL A 391 -5.03 23.33 -4.55
CA VAL A 391 -3.87 23.77 -3.78
C VAL A 391 -3.71 25.27 -3.98
N ASP A 392 -3.56 26.00 -2.88
CA ASP A 392 -3.26 27.42 -2.90
C ASP A 392 -1.93 27.65 -3.61
N ARG A 393 -1.73 28.85 -4.19
CA ARG A 393 -0.45 29.21 -4.80
C ARG A 393 0.69 28.98 -3.81
N LEU A 394 1.64 28.12 -4.15
CA LEU A 394 2.73 27.71 -3.26
C LEU A 394 4.07 28.01 -3.92
N ARG A 395 5.04 28.44 -3.09
CA ARG A 395 6.42 28.69 -3.52
C ARG A 395 7.37 27.82 -2.70
N ILE A 396 8.07 26.90 -3.35
CA ILE A 396 9.11 26.06 -2.74
C ILE A 396 10.46 26.72 -3.03
N PRO A 397 11.19 27.24 -2.01
CA PRO A 397 12.53 27.78 -2.24
C PRO A 397 13.48 26.70 -2.77
N LEU A 398 14.28 27.05 -3.77
CA LEU A 398 15.27 26.16 -4.37
C LEU A 398 16.53 26.98 -4.69
N LEU A 399 17.65 26.66 -4.05
CA LEU A 399 18.91 27.41 -4.19
C LEU A 399 18.68 28.92 -3.93
N ASP A 400 19.01 29.79 -4.89
CA ASP A 400 18.81 31.23 -4.86
C ASP A 400 17.48 31.70 -5.50
N GLY A 401 16.65 30.77 -5.98
CA GLY A 401 15.34 31.03 -6.58
C GLY A 401 14.21 30.25 -5.90
N GLY A 402 13.30 29.71 -6.71
CA GLY A 402 12.13 29.00 -6.22
C GLY A 402 11.26 28.38 -7.31
N LEU A 403 10.48 27.38 -6.92
CA LEU A 403 9.45 26.74 -7.73
C LEU A 403 8.10 27.28 -7.28
N VAL A 404 7.39 27.98 -8.17
CA VAL A 404 6.07 28.56 -7.89
C VAL A 404 5.02 27.75 -8.63
N PHE A 405 4.18 27.05 -7.89
CA PHE A 405 3.02 26.35 -8.44
C PHE A 405 1.77 27.19 -8.23
N ASP A 406 0.92 27.25 -9.25
CA ASP A 406 -0.32 28.03 -9.20
C ASP A 406 -1.44 27.33 -9.99
N GLY A 407 -2.67 27.56 -9.58
CA GLY A 407 -3.86 26.97 -10.20
C GLY A 407 -3.90 25.44 -10.12
N MET A 408 -3.24 24.84 -9.13
CA MET A 408 -3.15 23.39 -8.99
C MET A 408 -4.49 22.80 -8.55
N VAL A 409 -5.09 21.96 -9.40
CA VAL A 409 -6.35 21.26 -9.13
C VAL A 409 -6.16 19.78 -9.41
N LEU A 410 -6.55 18.93 -8.46
CA LEU A 410 -6.58 17.48 -8.64
C LEU A 410 -8.02 16.97 -8.53
N HIS A 411 -8.39 16.06 -9.41
CA HIS A 411 -9.71 15.42 -9.46
C HIS A 411 -9.56 13.92 -9.26
N ALA A 412 -10.33 13.37 -8.31
CA ALA A 412 -10.41 11.94 -8.09
C ALA A 412 -11.34 11.31 -9.13
N GLY A 413 -10.80 10.51 -10.04
CA GLY A 413 -11.53 9.70 -11.01
C GLY A 413 -11.47 8.20 -10.70
N ASP A 414 -12.22 7.39 -11.46
CA ASP A 414 -12.23 5.93 -11.28
C ASP A 414 -10.89 5.28 -11.67
N ALA A 415 -10.16 5.92 -12.58
CA ALA A 415 -8.81 5.52 -13.00
C ALA A 415 -7.69 6.11 -12.12
N GLY A 416 -8.05 6.81 -11.03
CA GLY A 416 -7.11 7.51 -10.14
C GLY A 416 -7.21 9.03 -10.25
N TRP A 417 -6.23 9.72 -9.67
CA TRP A 417 -6.19 11.18 -9.63
C TRP A 417 -5.64 11.76 -10.94
N THR A 418 -6.36 12.72 -11.52
CA THR A 418 -5.83 13.59 -12.58
C THR A 418 -5.58 14.97 -11.99
N GLY A 419 -4.57 15.67 -12.50
CA GLY A 419 -4.19 16.98 -12.02
C GLY A 419 -3.89 17.95 -13.15
N GLU A 420 -4.18 19.22 -12.91
CA GLU A 420 -3.81 20.32 -13.77
C GLU A 420 -3.26 21.51 -12.97
N GLY A 421 -2.49 22.38 -13.60
CA GLY A 421 -2.01 23.61 -12.99
C GLY A 421 -0.91 24.28 -13.81
N SER A 422 -0.09 25.09 -13.15
CA SER A 422 1.04 25.79 -13.75
C SER A 422 2.25 25.78 -12.83
N LEU A 423 3.44 25.89 -13.43
CA LEU A 423 4.72 25.94 -12.74
C LEU A 423 5.58 27.06 -13.33
N VAL A 424 6.06 27.94 -12.46
CA VAL A 424 7.11 28.92 -12.78
C VAL A 424 8.37 28.55 -12.01
N ILE A 425 9.49 28.46 -12.72
CA ILE A 425 10.82 28.34 -12.14
C ILE A 425 11.38 29.76 -12.09
N GLU A 426 11.45 30.33 -10.89
CA GLU A 426 12.13 31.61 -10.67
C GLU A 426 13.61 31.48 -11.07
N PRO A 427 14.27 32.58 -11.48
CA PRO A 427 15.70 32.58 -11.80
C PRO A 427 16.55 31.84 -10.75
N VAL A 428 17.19 30.74 -11.16
CA VAL A 428 18.14 29.95 -10.34
C VAL A 428 19.52 30.02 -10.99
N SER A 429 20.56 30.31 -10.21
CA SER A 429 21.93 30.34 -10.72
C SER A 429 22.36 28.97 -11.24
N MET A 430 22.82 28.91 -12.51
CA MET A 430 23.36 27.68 -13.10
C MET A 430 24.57 27.18 -12.32
N ARG A 431 25.40 28.08 -11.78
CA ARG A 431 26.58 27.72 -10.98
C ARG A 431 26.18 26.94 -9.73
N LEU A 432 25.22 27.47 -8.96
CA LEU A 432 24.72 26.79 -7.76
C LEU A 432 24.06 25.46 -8.09
N LEU A 433 23.34 25.39 -9.21
CA LEU A 433 22.69 24.17 -9.68
C LEU A 433 23.70 23.09 -10.07
N THR A 434 24.71 23.44 -10.88
CA THR A 434 25.75 22.51 -11.32
C THR A 434 26.61 22.04 -10.17
N ASP A 435 26.96 22.95 -9.25
CA ASP A 435 27.74 22.61 -8.05
C ASP A 435 26.97 21.61 -7.17
N ALA A 436 25.66 21.84 -6.95
CA ALA A 436 24.82 20.93 -6.16
C ALA A 436 24.65 19.55 -6.82
N LEU A 437 24.59 19.50 -8.16
CA LEU A 437 24.45 18.25 -8.91
C LEU A 437 25.79 17.51 -9.09
N GLY A 438 26.92 18.18 -8.86
CA GLY A 438 28.26 17.67 -9.15
C GLY A 438 28.57 17.65 -10.65
N LEU A 439 28.02 18.61 -11.40
CA LEU A 439 28.29 18.85 -12.81
C LEU A 439 29.37 19.93 -12.97
N PRO A 440 30.04 20.03 -14.13
CA PRO A 440 30.96 21.13 -14.42
C PRO A 440 30.29 22.48 -14.19
N SER A 441 31.02 23.43 -13.59
CA SER A 441 30.46 24.72 -13.21
C SER A 441 30.01 25.51 -14.43
N MET A 442 28.74 25.91 -14.47
CA MET A 442 28.16 26.68 -15.59
C MET A 442 27.72 28.08 -15.15
N SER A 443 27.99 29.07 -16.00
CA SER A 443 27.45 30.42 -15.89
C SER A 443 26.02 30.51 -16.44
N GLY A 444 25.25 31.49 -15.99
CA GLY A 444 23.88 31.75 -16.45
C GLY A 444 22.82 31.47 -15.40
N VAL A 445 21.57 31.38 -15.86
CA VAL A 445 20.36 31.29 -15.04
C VAL A 445 19.36 30.30 -15.67
N LEU A 446 18.90 29.34 -14.87
CA LEU A 446 17.74 28.52 -15.20
C LEU A 446 16.47 29.28 -14.82
N SER A 447 15.54 29.43 -15.76
CA SER A 447 14.18 29.91 -15.49
C SER A 447 13.18 29.12 -16.33
N GLY A 448 11.89 29.30 -16.11
CA GLY A 448 10.91 28.60 -16.91
C GLY A 448 9.48 28.97 -16.56
N SER A 449 8.61 28.92 -17.56
CA SER A 449 7.18 29.13 -17.39
C SER A 449 6.42 28.01 -18.10
N ILE A 450 5.76 27.18 -17.30
CA ILE A 450 4.94 26.06 -17.75
C ILE A 450 3.48 26.43 -17.42
N PRO A 451 2.77 27.13 -18.34
CA PRO A 451 1.40 27.58 -18.11
C PRO A 451 0.38 26.44 -18.06
N GLY A 452 0.69 25.27 -18.63
CA GLY A 452 -0.17 24.08 -18.52
C GLY A 452 0.64 22.87 -18.10
N LEU A 453 0.44 22.41 -16.88
CA LEU A 453 0.88 21.12 -16.38
C LEU A 453 -0.36 20.23 -16.34
N ARG A 454 -0.33 19.06 -16.97
CA ARG A 454 -1.34 18.02 -16.81
C ARG A 454 -0.68 16.75 -16.34
N ALA A 455 -1.25 16.10 -15.33
CA ALA A 455 -0.73 14.87 -14.76
C ALA A 455 -1.85 13.83 -14.61
N SER A 456 -1.53 12.59 -14.91
CA SER A 456 -2.35 11.41 -14.66
C SER A 456 -1.43 10.24 -14.29
N PRO A 457 -1.97 9.10 -13.83
CA PRO A 457 -1.13 7.93 -13.57
C PRO A 457 -0.38 7.43 -14.83
N ALA A 458 -0.93 7.66 -16.02
CA ALA A 458 -0.37 7.20 -17.28
C ALA A 458 0.61 8.20 -17.92
N GLU A 459 0.41 9.50 -17.71
CA GLU A 459 1.21 10.52 -18.38
C GLU A 459 1.29 11.86 -17.64
N VAL A 460 2.40 12.58 -17.86
CA VAL A 460 2.59 13.98 -17.48
C VAL A 460 2.93 14.78 -18.75
N VAL A 461 2.19 15.86 -18.98
CA VAL A 461 2.37 16.75 -20.14
C VAL A 461 2.65 18.16 -19.65
N LEU A 462 3.70 18.77 -20.18
CA LEU A 462 4.07 20.16 -19.92
C LEU A 462 3.78 20.99 -21.18
N ASP A 463 2.61 21.63 -21.20
CA ASP A 463 2.23 22.60 -22.20
C ASP A 463 2.96 23.93 -21.93
N GLY A 464 3.67 24.41 -22.95
CA GLY A 464 4.38 25.68 -22.92
C GLY A 464 5.85 25.53 -23.31
N THR A 465 6.68 26.40 -22.74
CA THR A 465 8.08 26.56 -23.15
C THR A 465 8.95 26.76 -21.92
N THR A 466 9.88 25.84 -21.70
CA THR A 466 10.90 25.98 -20.64
C THR A 466 12.11 26.69 -21.24
N VAL A 467 12.59 27.79 -20.63
CA VAL A 467 13.67 28.62 -21.18
C VAL A 467 14.86 28.71 -20.22
N VAL A 468 15.96 28.05 -20.57
CA VAL A 468 17.21 28.07 -19.81
C VAL A 468 18.16 29.08 -20.42
N SER A 469 18.69 30.03 -19.65
CA SER A 469 19.77 30.91 -20.11
C SER A 469 21.12 30.37 -19.65
N VAL A 470 21.99 30.00 -20.58
CA VAL A 470 23.30 29.40 -20.28
C VAL A 470 24.26 29.76 -21.41
N PHE A 471 25.55 29.91 -21.08
CA PHE A 471 26.60 30.26 -22.04
C PHE A 471 26.25 31.50 -22.89
N ASP A 472 25.77 32.58 -22.27
CA ASP A 472 25.28 33.82 -22.93
C ASP A 472 24.19 33.65 -24.02
N GLY A 473 23.63 32.45 -24.15
CA GLY A 473 22.52 32.14 -25.04
C GLY A 473 21.29 31.65 -24.28
N TYR A 474 20.36 31.02 -25.00
CA TYR A 474 19.19 30.40 -24.39
C TYR A 474 18.86 29.04 -25.03
N LEU A 475 18.33 28.14 -24.23
CA LEU A 475 17.71 26.88 -24.65
C LEU A 475 16.22 26.95 -24.36
N ARG A 476 15.42 26.55 -25.35
CA ARG A 476 13.97 26.41 -25.29
C ARG A 476 13.63 24.94 -25.42
N ALA A 477 12.89 24.39 -24.45
CA ALA A 477 12.32 23.05 -24.55
C ALA A 477 10.79 23.13 -24.71
N THR A 478 10.25 22.37 -25.67
CA THR A 478 8.82 22.33 -26.01
C THR A 478 8.33 20.90 -26.19
N GLY A 479 7.02 20.68 -26.07
CA GLY A 479 6.41 19.36 -26.31
C GLY A 479 6.83 18.29 -25.30
N LEU A 480 7.24 18.70 -24.09
CA LEU A 480 7.72 17.79 -23.06
C LEU A 480 6.55 16.93 -22.55
N ARG A 481 6.65 15.62 -22.77
CA ARG A 481 5.69 14.63 -22.31
C ARG A 481 6.43 13.43 -21.73
N VAL A 482 5.93 12.92 -20.60
CA VAL A 482 6.45 11.72 -19.94
C VAL A 482 5.31 10.71 -19.85
N LEU A 483 5.51 9.54 -20.45
CA LEU A 483 4.63 8.39 -20.32
C LEU A 483 5.14 7.47 -19.21
N GLU A 484 4.20 6.90 -18.44
CA GLU A 484 4.47 6.03 -17.30
C GLU A 484 5.53 6.60 -16.33
N PRO A 485 5.34 7.83 -15.79
CA PRO A 485 6.36 8.52 -14.97
C PRO A 485 6.79 7.73 -13.72
N PHE A 486 5.92 6.85 -13.22
CA PHE A 486 6.17 5.98 -12.07
C PHE A 486 6.33 4.50 -12.45
N GLY A 487 6.27 4.17 -13.74
CA GLY A 487 6.42 2.81 -14.27
C GLY A 487 7.88 2.45 -14.53
N VAL A 488 8.14 1.17 -14.77
CA VAL A 488 9.48 0.67 -15.12
C VAL A 488 9.94 1.08 -16.53
N GLY A 489 9.00 1.53 -17.37
CA GLY A 489 9.19 1.88 -18.78
C GLY A 489 9.16 3.38 -19.08
N SER A 490 9.45 4.26 -18.11
CA SER A 490 9.34 5.71 -18.27
C SER A 490 9.91 6.22 -19.61
N HIS A 491 9.06 6.87 -20.39
CA HIS A 491 9.39 7.35 -21.73
C HIS A 491 9.18 8.87 -21.82
N LEU A 492 10.20 9.62 -22.19
CA LEU A 492 10.12 11.08 -22.34
C LEU A 492 10.23 11.47 -23.81
N THR A 493 9.38 12.39 -24.25
CA THR A 493 9.46 13.01 -25.58
C THR A 493 9.55 14.52 -25.51
N GLY A 494 10.19 15.16 -26.50
CA GLY A 494 10.14 16.61 -26.67
C GLY A 494 11.07 17.15 -27.75
N ASP A 495 11.14 18.47 -27.87
CA ASP A 495 12.06 19.21 -28.74
C ASP A 495 12.87 20.21 -27.93
N ILE A 496 14.13 20.41 -28.31
CA ILE A 496 15.05 21.38 -27.70
C ILE A 496 15.62 22.29 -28.78
N GLU A 497 15.62 23.59 -28.52
CA GLU A 497 16.15 24.61 -29.39
C GLU A 497 17.09 25.52 -28.61
N ALA A 498 18.38 25.49 -28.92
CA ALA A 498 19.37 26.40 -28.40
C ALA A 498 19.73 27.47 -29.43
N ARG A 499 19.89 28.71 -28.97
CA ARG A 499 20.27 29.84 -29.82
C ARG A 499 21.38 30.64 -29.15
N HIS A 500 22.31 31.09 -29.97
CA HIS A 500 23.38 32.00 -29.61
C HIS A 500 24.23 31.56 -28.42
N LEU A 501 24.56 30.27 -28.34
CA LEU A 501 25.42 29.74 -27.28
C LEU A 501 26.87 30.16 -27.53
N ASP A 502 27.52 30.78 -26.55
CA ASP A 502 28.93 31.15 -26.58
C ASP A 502 29.82 29.89 -26.52
N LEU A 503 30.52 29.62 -27.62
CA LEU A 503 31.43 28.49 -27.74
C LEU A 503 32.63 28.60 -26.80
N ALA A 504 33.08 29.80 -26.45
CA ALA A 504 34.22 29.97 -25.56
C ALA A 504 33.84 29.48 -24.16
N GLN A 505 32.69 29.93 -23.65
CA GLN A 505 32.17 29.47 -22.35
C GLN A 505 31.88 27.96 -22.35
N LEU A 506 31.25 27.45 -23.41
CA LEU A 506 30.93 26.02 -23.54
C LEU A 506 32.20 25.17 -23.55
N THR A 507 33.21 25.53 -24.34
CA THR A 507 34.41 24.71 -24.52
C THR A 507 35.41 24.82 -23.37
N GLU A 508 35.41 25.95 -22.66
CA GLU A 508 36.13 26.11 -21.39
C GLU A 508 35.54 25.24 -20.27
N THR A 509 34.21 25.25 -20.11
CA THR A 509 33.50 24.47 -19.08
C THR A 509 33.84 22.98 -19.11
N PHE A 510 34.04 22.41 -20.30
CA PHE A 510 34.37 20.99 -20.50
C PHE A 510 35.85 20.73 -20.80
N SER A 511 36.72 21.74 -20.64
CA SER A 511 38.15 21.65 -20.94
C SER A 511 38.46 21.10 -22.34
N PHE A 512 37.58 21.39 -23.31
CA PHE A 512 37.62 20.84 -24.66
C PHE A 512 38.65 21.55 -25.57
N GLY A 513 39.34 22.58 -25.04
CA GLY A 513 40.14 23.54 -25.80
C GLY A 513 39.36 24.84 -26.00
N SER A 514 39.99 25.89 -26.51
CA SER A 514 39.29 27.17 -26.79
C SER A 514 38.71 27.17 -28.20
N ILE A 515 37.42 27.47 -28.32
CA ILE A 515 36.74 27.79 -29.58
C ILE A 515 35.96 29.09 -29.36
N THR A 516 36.17 30.13 -30.18
CA THR A 516 35.46 31.41 -30.07
C THR A 516 34.35 31.52 -31.10
N GLY A 517 33.23 32.12 -30.73
CA GLY A 517 32.08 32.36 -31.59
C GLY A 517 30.79 31.85 -30.97
N PHE A 518 29.69 31.89 -31.72
CA PHE A 518 28.38 31.44 -31.26
C PHE A 518 27.83 30.32 -32.11
N VAL A 519 27.09 29.40 -31.49
CA VAL A 519 26.36 28.31 -32.16
C VAL A 519 24.89 28.28 -31.78
N ASP A 520 24.09 27.82 -32.73
CA ASP A 520 22.71 27.43 -32.54
C ASP A 520 22.64 25.89 -32.57
N ALA A 521 21.71 25.30 -31.80
CA ALA A 521 21.47 23.87 -31.84
C ALA A 521 19.97 23.56 -31.83
N ASP A 522 19.56 22.53 -32.55
CA ASP A 522 18.19 22.02 -32.57
C ASP A 522 18.24 20.51 -32.31
N VAL A 523 17.41 20.00 -31.41
CA VAL A 523 17.18 18.57 -31.19
C VAL A 523 15.69 18.35 -31.34
N ARG A 524 15.29 17.70 -32.44
CA ARG A 524 13.89 17.44 -32.77
C ARG A 524 13.54 15.98 -32.55
N GLY A 525 12.32 15.73 -32.09
CA GLY A 525 11.81 14.39 -31.84
C GLY A 525 12.69 13.61 -30.86
N LEU A 526 13.12 14.28 -29.77
CA LEU A 526 13.86 13.62 -28.71
C LEU A 526 12.98 12.56 -28.07
N GLU A 527 13.48 11.34 -28.00
CA GLU A 527 12.87 10.21 -27.31
C GLU A 527 13.87 9.63 -26.31
N LEU A 528 13.50 9.57 -25.04
CA LEU A 528 14.28 8.95 -23.98
C LEU A 528 13.51 7.74 -23.41
N VAL A 529 14.16 6.59 -23.35
CA VAL A 529 13.67 5.42 -22.61
C VAL A 529 14.55 5.22 -21.39
N ARG A 530 13.96 5.18 -20.19
CA ARG A 530 14.71 5.09 -18.91
C ARG A 530 15.82 6.14 -18.81
N TRP A 531 15.51 7.38 -19.21
CA TRP A 531 16.45 8.51 -19.22
C TRP A 531 17.66 8.35 -20.15
N ARG A 532 17.58 7.46 -21.14
CA ARG A 532 18.60 7.29 -22.18
C ARG A 532 18.01 7.61 -23.56
N PRO A 533 18.69 8.41 -24.39
CA PRO A 533 18.19 8.75 -25.72
C PRO A 533 18.17 7.51 -26.61
N VAL A 534 17.03 7.32 -27.30
CA VAL A 534 16.81 6.24 -28.26
C VAL A 534 16.50 6.76 -29.66
N GLY A 535 16.10 8.03 -29.78
CA GLY A 535 15.86 8.72 -31.05
C GLY A 535 15.91 10.24 -30.91
N PHE A 536 16.39 10.92 -31.97
CA PHE A 536 16.33 12.37 -32.19
C PHE A 536 16.93 12.75 -33.57
N ASP A 537 16.66 13.97 -34.05
CA ASP A 537 17.43 14.69 -35.09
C ASP A 537 18.08 15.91 -34.44
N ALA A 538 19.39 15.83 -34.19
CA ALA A 538 20.17 16.89 -33.59
C ALA A 538 21.02 17.60 -34.64
N ARG A 539 21.05 18.93 -34.61
CA ARG A 539 21.88 19.77 -35.47
C ARG A 539 22.50 20.88 -34.66
N VAL A 540 23.77 21.16 -34.91
CA VAL A 540 24.51 22.28 -34.36
C VAL A 540 25.11 23.05 -35.53
N SER A 541 24.95 24.36 -35.57
CA SER A 541 25.55 25.21 -36.59
C SER A 541 26.03 26.52 -36.00
N SER A 542 26.99 27.18 -36.66
CA SER A 542 27.40 28.53 -36.26
C SER A 542 26.23 29.50 -36.37
N SER A 543 26.01 30.32 -35.34
CA SER A 543 24.99 31.36 -35.38
C SER A 543 25.30 32.40 -36.48
N ALA A 544 24.28 33.12 -36.93
CA ALA A 544 24.50 34.25 -37.83
C ALA A 544 25.16 35.42 -37.09
N GLY A 545 26.10 36.13 -37.73
CA GLY A 545 26.71 37.33 -37.18
C GLY A 545 28.18 37.54 -37.57
N ARG A 546 28.73 38.70 -37.20
CA ARG A 546 30.17 39.02 -37.33
C ARG A 546 30.81 39.05 -35.95
N TYR A 547 31.64 38.05 -35.66
CA TYR A 547 32.38 37.91 -34.41
C TYR A 547 33.65 37.10 -34.67
N PRO A 548 34.66 37.17 -33.78
CA PRO A 548 35.88 36.39 -33.92
C PRO A 548 35.59 34.88 -33.89
N ARG A 549 36.04 34.16 -34.93
CA ARG A 549 35.90 32.71 -35.07
C ARG A 549 37.28 32.06 -35.11
N ARG A 550 37.75 31.58 -33.95
CA ARG A 550 39.05 30.91 -33.79
C ARG A 550 38.89 29.59 -33.06
N ILE A 551 39.70 28.60 -33.43
CA ILE A 551 39.72 27.27 -32.83
C ILE A 551 41.15 26.90 -32.43
N SER A 552 41.34 26.43 -31.20
CA SER A 552 42.64 25.98 -30.71
C SER A 552 43.04 24.61 -31.28
N GLN A 553 44.33 24.34 -31.34
CA GLN A 553 44.84 23.02 -31.73
C GLN A 553 44.24 21.87 -30.89
N ARG A 554 44.11 22.08 -29.58
CA ARG A 554 43.50 21.10 -28.66
C ARG A 554 42.05 20.81 -29.05
N ALA A 555 41.28 21.84 -29.37
CA ALA A 555 39.89 21.67 -29.82
C ALA A 555 39.81 20.91 -31.15
N VAL A 556 40.68 21.22 -32.12
CA VAL A 556 40.76 20.45 -33.38
C VAL A 556 41.07 18.96 -33.12
N GLN A 557 42.01 18.67 -32.22
CA GLN A 557 42.36 17.30 -31.85
C GLN A 557 41.19 16.59 -31.19
N ASN A 558 40.50 17.25 -30.26
CA ASN A 558 39.34 16.69 -29.56
C ASN A 558 38.17 16.42 -30.50
N ILE A 559 37.82 17.34 -31.42
CA ILE A 559 36.79 17.10 -32.44
C ILE A 559 37.17 15.91 -33.33
N SER A 560 38.43 15.87 -33.77
CA SER A 560 38.91 14.81 -34.66
C SER A 560 38.95 13.45 -33.94
N ALA A 561 39.16 13.42 -32.61
CA ALA A 561 39.14 12.19 -31.81
C ALA A 561 37.73 11.56 -31.72
N LEU A 562 36.68 12.37 -31.84
CA LEU A 562 35.29 11.89 -31.90
C LEU A 562 35.03 11.09 -33.19
N GLY A 563 35.75 11.37 -34.28
CA GLY A 563 35.60 10.75 -35.60
C GLY A 563 36.08 9.30 -35.73
N GLY A 564 36.77 8.73 -34.73
CA GLY A 564 37.19 7.32 -34.68
C GLY A 564 38.66 7.01 -35.01
N PRO A 565 39.08 5.74 -34.83
CA PRO A 565 40.47 5.32 -35.02
C PRO A 565 40.89 5.51 -36.49
N GLY A 566 41.71 6.52 -36.74
CA GLY A 566 42.16 6.93 -38.08
C GLY A 566 41.97 8.42 -38.39
N ALA A 567 41.03 9.10 -37.70
CA ALA A 567 40.80 10.53 -37.87
C ALA A 567 42.00 11.40 -37.40
N MET A 568 42.76 10.91 -36.42
CA MET A 568 44.02 11.52 -35.96
C MET A 568 45.15 11.47 -37.01
N ALA A 569 45.14 10.51 -37.94
CA ALA A 569 46.22 10.32 -38.90
C ALA A 569 46.19 11.31 -40.08
N ALA A 570 45.07 12.02 -40.27
CA ALA A 570 44.81 12.89 -41.42
C ALA A 570 44.98 14.40 -41.12
N ILE A 571 45.45 14.78 -39.93
CA ILE A 571 45.73 16.19 -39.62
C ILE A 571 46.90 16.64 -40.52
N GLN A 572 46.78 17.81 -41.17
CA GLN A 572 47.87 18.41 -41.92
C GLN A 572 49.06 18.69 -40.99
N ARG A 573 50.00 17.73 -40.91
CA ARG A 573 51.16 17.73 -40.01
C ARG A 573 52.12 18.91 -40.21
N SER A 574 51.98 19.71 -41.26
CA SER A 574 52.91 20.80 -41.59
C SER A 574 52.61 22.14 -40.90
N LEU A 575 51.40 22.38 -40.38
CA LEU A 575 50.97 23.69 -39.84
C LEU A 575 50.83 23.74 -38.31
N LEU A 576 50.77 22.58 -37.66
CA LEU A 576 50.49 22.44 -36.22
C LEU A 576 51.62 22.89 -35.28
N GLY A 577 52.84 23.10 -35.79
CA GLY A 577 54.00 23.51 -34.97
C GLY A 577 54.25 25.02 -34.89
N PHE A 578 53.49 25.83 -35.65
CA PHE A 578 53.75 27.28 -35.79
C PHE A 578 52.64 28.19 -35.22
N PHE A 579 51.45 27.65 -34.96
CA PHE A 579 50.28 28.43 -34.53
C PHE A 579 49.45 27.67 -33.49
N ASP A 580 49.08 28.35 -32.39
CA ASP A 580 48.27 27.77 -31.32
C ASP A 580 46.76 27.78 -31.62
N THR A 581 46.32 28.65 -32.54
CA THR A 581 44.90 28.83 -32.93
C THR A 581 44.74 29.10 -34.42
N PHE A 582 43.66 28.58 -35.00
CA PHE A 582 43.29 28.68 -36.42
C PHE A 582 41.98 29.46 -36.58
N GLY A 583 41.82 30.22 -37.65
CA GLY A 583 40.55 30.84 -38.01
C GLY A 583 39.61 29.85 -38.70
N TYR A 584 38.31 29.97 -38.45
CA TYR A 584 37.28 29.18 -39.12
C TYR A 584 36.14 30.07 -39.63
N SER A 585 35.49 29.64 -40.71
CA SER A 585 34.34 30.33 -41.30
C SER A 585 33.04 29.80 -40.71
N GLU A 586 32.88 28.49 -40.58
CA GLU A 586 31.65 27.86 -40.08
C GLU A 586 31.94 26.54 -39.35
N ILE A 587 31.10 26.21 -38.38
CA ILE A 587 31.02 24.90 -37.70
C ILE A 587 29.61 24.37 -37.94
N GLY A 588 29.49 23.10 -38.31
CA GLY A 588 28.23 22.41 -38.52
C GLY A 588 28.34 20.92 -38.24
N LEU A 589 27.43 20.39 -37.42
CA LEU A 589 27.37 18.96 -37.09
C LEU A 589 25.91 18.52 -36.92
N GLY A 590 25.53 17.45 -37.60
CA GLY A 590 24.23 16.81 -37.42
C GLY A 590 24.37 15.36 -36.97
N CYS A 591 23.39 14.87 -36.22
CA CYS A 591 23.25 13.49 -35.77
C CYS A 591 21.77 13.10 -35.77
N VAL A 592 21.39 12.13 -36.61
CA VAL A 592 20.07 11.49 -36.54
C VAL A 592 20.22 10.14 -35.84
N LEU A 593 19.72 10.03 -34.62
CA LEU A 593 19.78 8.80 -33.84
C LEU A 593 18.62 7.88 -34.21
N LYS A 594 18.93 6.68 -34.71
CA LYS A 594 17.97 5.59 -34.96
C LYS A 594 18.59 4.25 -34.57
N ALA A 595 17.90 3.50 -33.71
CA ALA A 595 18.33 2.17 -33.28
C ALA A 595 19.80 2.13 -32.79
N GLU A 596 20.14 3.03 -31.86
CA GLU A 596 21.48 3.20 -31.26
C GLU A 596 22.59 3.66 -32.24
N VAL A 597 22.28 3.86 -33.52
CA VAL A 597 23.22 4.40 -34.51
C VAL A 597 22.92 5.86 -34.77
N CYS A 598 23.92 6.71 -34.61
CA CYS A 598 23.87 8.11 -35.00
C CYS A 598 24.36 8.25 -36.45
N GLU A 599 23.49 8.74 -37.32
CA GLU A 599 23.81 9.12 -38.70
C GLU A 599 24.34 10.57 -38.72
N MET A 600 25.66 10.70 -38.89
CA MET A 600 26.39 11.97 -38.82
C MET A 600 26.33 12.76 -40.14
N SER A 601 26.23 14.08 -40.04
CA SER A 601 26.32 15.02 -41.17
C SER A 601 27.10 16.28 -40.78
N GLY A 602 27.52 17.06 -41.77
CA GLY A 602 28.32 18.28 -41.59
C GLY A 602 27.76 19.48 -42.36
N ILE A 603 28.59 20.51 -42.53
CA ILE A 603 28.28 21.76 -43.22
C ILE A 603 27.94 21.47 -44.69
N GLY A 604 26.74 21.86 -45.14
CA GLY A 604 26.36 21.88 -46.56
C GLY A 604 26.18 20.53 -47.25
N ASP A 605 26.16 19.42 -46.51
CA ASP A 605 26.15 18.09 -47.12
C ASP A 605 24.76 17.54 -47.49
N GLY A 606 24.70 16.83 -48.62
CA GLY A 606 23.65 15.85 -48.95
C GLY A 606 23.93 14.46 -48.34
N ALA A 607 22.90 13.61 -48.25
CA ALA A 607 22.95 12.30 -47.60
C ALA A 607 23.91 11.26 -48.23
N GLU A 608 24.54 11.56 -49.38
CA GLU A 608 25.26 10.58 -50.21
C GLU A 608 26.81 10.65 -50.17
N ALA A 609 27.44 11.65 -49.54
CA ALA A 609 28.90 11.76 -49.45
C ALA A 609 29.49 10.90 -48.30
N GLU A 610 30.58 10.15 -48.53
CA GLU A 610 31.25 9.34 -47.49
C GLU A 610 31.98 10.18 -46.42
N ARG A 611 32.30 11.44 -46.73
CA ARG A 611 33.01 12.39 -45.85
C ARG A 611 32.14 13.62 -45.64
N PHE A 612 32.23 14.22 -44.46
CA PHE A 612 31.49 15.44 -44.11
C PHE A 612 32.39 16.47 -43.44
N VAL A 613 32.16 17.76 -43.73
CA VAL A 613 32.95 18.85 -43.15
C VAL A 613 32.31 19.29 -41.84
N ILE A 614 33.05 19.21 -40.73
CA ILE A 614 32.57 19.62 -39.39
C ILE A 614 32.94 21.09 -39.14
N VAL A 615 34.14 21.48 -39.54
CA VAL A 615 34.65 22.84 -39.42
C VAL A 615 35.22 23.24 -40.77
N SER A 616 34.72 24.34 -41.33
CA SER A 616 35.29 24.96 -42.53
C SER A 616 36.26 26.06 -42.13
N GLY A 617 37.48 26.01 -42.64
CA GLY A 617 38.53 26.99 -42.40
C GLY A 617 38.17 28.38 -42.91
N GLY A 618 38.69 29.41 -42.26
CA GLY A 618 38.50 30.80 -42.66
C GLY A 618 39.65 31.70 -42.23
N GLY A 619 40.21 32.47 -43.17
CA GLY A 619 41.36 33.36 -42.90
C GLY A 619 42.72 32.64 -42.96
N ILE A 620 43.75 33.23 -42.35
CA ILE A 620 45.11 32.67 -42.28
C ILE A 620 45.63 32.82 -40.83
N PRO A 621 46.07 31.73 -40.17
CA PRO A 621 46.02 30.34 -40.62
C PRO A 621 44.60 29.73 -40.48
N ALA A 622 44.21 28.85 -41.39
CA ALA A 622 42.92 28.15 -41.39
C ALA A 622 43.11 26.64 -41.60
N LEU A 623 42.16 25.84 -41.11
CA LEU A 623 42.15 24.38 -41.24
C LEU A 623 40.71 23.89 -41.37
N ASP A 624 40.48 22.90 -42.23
CA ASP A 624 39.23 22.15 -42.29
C ASP A 624 39.29 20.92 -41.38
N VAL A 625 38.20 20.62 -40.67
CA VAL A 625 38.02 19.38 -39.91
C VAL A 625 36.99 18.51 -40.60
N ILE A 626 37.40 17.31 -41.00
CA ILE A 626 36.59 16.38 -41.80
C ILE A 626 36.26 15.14 -40.98
N GLY A 627 34.98 14.77 -40.94
CA GLY A 627 34.50 13.50 -40.44
C GLY A 627 34.50 12.42 -41.54
N TYR A 628 34.92 11.21 -41.17
CA TYR A 628 35.04 10.07 -42.11
C TYR A 628 34.02 8.96 -41.85
N ASN A 629 33.36 8.97 -40.68
CA ASN A 629 32.41 7.94 -40.28
C ASN A 629 31.01 8.54 -40.15
N ARG A 630 30.13 8.23 -41.11
CA ARG A 630 28.73 8.69 -41.09
C ARG A 630 27.81 7.87 -40.19
N ARG A 631 28.18 6.65 -39.83
CA ARG A 631 27.41 5.80 -38.92
C ARG A 631 28.27 5.52 -37.71
N VAL A 632 27.89 6.07 -36.57
CA VAL A 632 28.63 5.90 -35.32
C VAL A 632 27.70 5.31 -34.28
N ASP A 633 28.17 4.30 -33.55
CA ASP A 633 27.46 3.80 -32.39
C ASP A 633 27.35 4.93 -31.35
N TRP A 634 26.12 5.24 -30.94
CA TRP A 634 25.86 6.36 -30.06
C TRP A 634 26.53 6.20 -28.69
N ARG A 635 26.55 4.97 -28.15
CA ARG A 635 27.18 4.71 -26.85
C ARG A 635 28.69 4.90 -26.97
N GLU A 636 29.29 4.40 -28.03
CA GLU A 636 30.72 4.60 -28.27
C GLU A 636 31.06 6.09 -28.43
N LEU A 637 30.24 6.87 -29.13
CA LEU A 637 30.43 8.32 -29.29
C LEU A 637 30.38 9.03 -27.93
N VAL A 638 29.40 8.72 -27.09
CA VAL A 638 29.26 9.29 -25.75
C VAL A 638 30.42 8.88 -24.85
N GLU A 639 30.82 7.61 -24.85
CA GLU A 639 31.97 7.12 -24.06
C GLU A 639 33.29 7.76 -24.49
N ARG A 640 33.46 8.07 -25.78
CA ARG A 640 34.62 8.84 -26.28
C ARG A 640 34.57 10.28 -25.81
N LEU A 641 33.41 10.95 -25.91
CA LEU A 641 33.24 12.31 -25.44
C LEU A 641 33.51 12.43 -23.93
N GLN A 642 32.97 11.51 -23.13
CA GLN A 642 33.22 11.45 -21.69
C GLN A 642 34.71 11.30 -21.38
N ARG A 643 35.42 10.39 -22.06
CA ARG A 643 36.88 10.24 -21.88
C ARG A 643 37.68 11.49 -22.23
N VAL A 644 37.27 12.22 -23.27
CA VAL A 644 37.90 13.50 -23.63
C VAL A 644 37.68 14.53 -22.51
N ILE A 645 36.49 14.59 -21.92
CA ILE A 645 36.18 15.52 -20.83
C ILE A 645 36.93 15.12 -19.54
N GLU A 646 36.88 13.85 -19.14
CA GLU A 646 37.51 13.33 -17.92
C GLU A 646 39.05 13.34 -17.98
N GLY A 647 39.63 12.95 -19.12
CA GLY A 647 41.08 12.95 -19.32
C GLY A 647 41.69 14.35 -19.27
N ASN A 648 40.88 15.38 -19.54
CA ASN A 648 41.30 16.79 -19.45
C ASN A 648 41.05 17.39 -18.06
N ALA A 649 40.08 16.88 -17.29
CA ALA A 649 39.84 17.29 -15.90
C ALA A 649 40.95 16.81 -14.93
N ALA A 650 41.68 15.75 -15.27
CA ALA A 650 42.77 15.21 -14.46
C ALA A 650 44.13 15.92 -14.66
N ALA A 651 44.23 16.89 -15.58
CA ALA A 651 45.46 17.61 -15.86
C ALA A 651 45.59 18.89 -15.01
N GLU A 652 45.56 18.77 -13.69
CA GLU A 652 46.11 19.81 -12.81
C GLU A 652 47.64 19.67 -12.77
N VAL A 653 48.32 20.67 -13.33
CA VAL A 653 49.78 20.80 -13.28
C VAL A 653 50.19 21.19 -11.85
N ARG A 654 51.11 20.39 -11.29
CA ARG A 654 51.85 20.70 -10.05
C ARG A 654 52.65 21.99 -10.13
#